data_AF-A0A4R2CJ62-F1
#
_entry.id   AF-A0A4R2CJ62-F1
#
_cell.length_a   1.000
_cell.length_b   1.000
_cell.length_c   1.000
_cell.angle_alpha   90.00
_cell.angle_beta   90.00
_cell.angle_gamma   90.00
#
_symmetry.space_group_name_H-M   'P 1'
#
loop_
_entity.id
_entity.type
_entity.pdbx_description
1 polymer ?
#
loop_
_entity_poly.entity_id
_entity_poly.type
_entity_poly.pdbx_seq_one_letter_code
_entity_poly.pdbx_strand_id
1 'polypeptide(L)'
;MPYLTDLAGVARKTNLEVIEVPGWETRGRGEMSDVRAVVCHHTATLNRTADMPSLDILINGRPDLAGPLSHFGLSRSGKVYVIAAGRCNHAGAVQNPSWGNSHSIGIEAEATGTDATWPEVQMAAFAQLCRVLIDHFGLSVSAVLGHKDVADPPGRKIDPNFDMPAFRARISALSGTPAPAPTPTPVPTPAPAPAPAPAPSSPWLSWPSWLPSMPWYEGESMNGAGAATPVVRPGTPRAGQDVLPVYLSGQALNVRRHLNALRDFRRDEFGSQPARPSEGHVQAVNSLLATLRGPLKTVVERLDRASDAAQTRPSESRVGLAMELKTQAHDLVRATERVWDFYFELFGQRQGAFGEWLDACDRITLDCYQHVFMHLGNERSIPSPPPFCYMRTGFSPATFRRGIPLRRLGRQVNPFPLVQLPYHRLVNPWTMGAILHEVSHNLQNELQLEQAVPSSIASRLREAGIPEPVASVWVRWNREIFGDMVGCLLGGEAFVASLMDVIGRTSAQSLGYSPRSVHPTPYLRTFLSCELLRRMGFPERAAEYRRAWSQLYPSPREGALPPKLLATADRTIPAVVEAVCYTRFNGLGGKALRDVIFFEPRHQSMIEEAGRRLAKGVDPGVVPERFLIGAVRSALDQGRAEPERLMRNFYVQLARR
;
A
#
# COMPACT_ATOMS: atom_id res chain seq x y z
N MET A 1 -1.27 -3.71 -0.48
CA MET A 1 -1.01 -3.11 -1.81
C MET A 1 -2.35 -2.74 -2.41
N PRO A 2 -2.48 -1.68 -3.23
CA PRO A 2 -3.73 -1.43 -3.93
C PRO A 2 -4.00 -2.57 -4.92
N TYR A 3 -5.16 -2.51 -5.54
CA TYR A 3 -5.46 -3.25 -6.75
C TYR A 3 -4.28 -3.09 -7.74
N LEU A 4 -3.81 -4.20 -8.30
CA LEU A 4 -2.68 -4.29 -9.22
C LEU A 4 -3.13 -3.84 -10.61
N THR A 5 -3.40 -2.54 -10.77
CA THR A 5 -3.98 -1.95 -11.99
C THR A 5 -3.00 -1.88 -13.16
N ASP A 6 -1.76 -2.32 -12.99
CA ASP A 6 -0.76 -2.43 -14.04
C ASP A 6 -0.68 -3.83 -14.68
N LEU A 7 -1.46 -4.81 -14.19
CA LEU A 7 -1.39 -6.21 -14.66
C LEU A 7 -1.62 -6.38 -16.17
N ALA A 8 -2.50 -5.58 -16.79
CA ALA A 8 -2.65 -5.61 -18.24
C ALA A 8 -1.38 -5.13 -18.98
N GLY A 9 -0.73 -4.08 -18.47
CA GLY A 9 0.55 -3.61 -18.99
C GLY A 9 1.67 -4.64 -18.79
N VAL A 10 1.65 -5.38 -17.68
CA VAL A 10 2.60 -6.49 -17.44
C VAL A 10 2.37 -7.63 -18.42
N ALA A 11 1.12 -8.06 -18.60
CA ALA A 11 0.78 -9.15 -19.52
C ALA A 11 1.16 -8.80 -20.97
N ARG A 12 1.02 -7.54 -21.39
CA ARG A 12 1.40 -7.11 -22.75
C ARG A 12 2.88 -7.26 -23.08
N LYS A 13 3.76 -7.39 -22.07
CA LYS A 13 5.19 -7.67 -22.27
C LYS A 13 5.48 -9.06 -22.85
N THR A 14 4.46 -9.93 -22.90
CA THR A 14 4.55 -11.27 -23.50
C THR A 14 4.49 -11.26 -25.04
N ASN A 15 4.05 -10.16 -25.66
CA ASN A 15 3.62 -10.09 -27.07
C ASN A 15 2.44 -11.02 -27.41
N LEU A 16 1.67 -11.49 -26.42
CA LEU A 16 0.43 -12.23 -26.62
C LEU A 16 -0.76 -11.29 -26.81
N GLU A 17 -1.87 -11.83 -27.32
CA GLU A 17 -3.16 -11.11 -27.31
C GLU A 17 -3.68 -11.00 -25.87
N VAL A 18 -3.71 -9.77 -25.35
CA VAL A 18 -4.18 -9.45 -24.00
C VAL A 18 -5.54 -8.77 -24.07
N ILE A 19 -6.54 -9.39 -23.44
CA ILE A 19 -7.92 -8.93 -23.39
C ILE A 19 -8.22 -8.44 -21.99
N GLU A 20 -8.50 -7.14 -21.85
CA GLU A 20 -8.96 -6.57 -20.60
C GLU A 20 -10.45 -6.85 -20.42
N VAL A 21 -10.82 -7.58 -19.37
CA VAL A 21 -12.23 -7.83 -19.06
C VAL A 21 -12.82 -6.55 -18.46
N PRO A 22 -13.97 -6.04 -18.94
CA PRO A 22 -14.56 -4.82 -18.42
C PRO A 22 -14.62 -4.79 -16.88
N GLY A 23 -14.13 -3.71 -16.26
CA GLY A 23 -14.11 -3.54 -14.80
C GLY A 23 -13.03 -4.33 -14.04
N TRP A 24 -12.04 -4.91 -14.73
CA TRP A 24 -10.97 -5.69 -14.09
C TRP A 24 -10.14 -4.88 -13.08
N GLU A 25 -9.93 -3.60 -13.32
CA GLU A 25 -9.12 -2.69 -12.47
C GLU A 25 -9.69 -2.52 -11.07
N THR A 26 -11.01 -2.71 -10.92
CA THR A 26 -11.74 -2.59 -9.66
C THR A 26 -12.30 -3.93 -9.16
N ARG A 27 -12.09 -5.03 -9.92
CA ARG A 27 -12.61 -6.36 -9.55
C ARG A 27 -11.68 -7.09 -8.59
N GLY A 28 -12.26 -7.61 -7.50
CA GLY A 28 -11.53 -8.31 -6.44
C GLY A 28 -12.39 -8.50 -5.18
N ARG A 29 -12.01 -9.43 -4.30
CA ARG A 29 -12.63 -9.67 -2.97
C ARG A 29 -11.91 -8.92 -1.85
N GLY A 30 -11.25 -7.82 -2.20
CA GLY A 30 -10.37 -7.06 -1.32
C GLY A 30 -9.02 -6.80 -1.98
N GLU A 31 -8.16 -6.11 -1.25
CA GLU A 31 -6.83 -5.76 -1.74
C GLU A 31 -5.84 -6.92 -1.66
N MET A 32 -4.85 -6.89 -2.54
CA MET A 32 -3.67 -7.74 -2.42
C MET A 32 -2.78 -7.25 -1.27
N SER A 33 -2.23 -8.15 -0.47
CA SER A 33 -1.27 -7.76 0.58
C SER A 33 0.09 -7.41 -0.04
N ASP A 34 0.66 -8.37 -0.76
CA ASP A 34 1.83 -8.30 -1.64
C ASP A 34 1.77 -9.47 -2.65
N VAL A 35 2.75 -9.62 -3.53
CA VAL A 35 2.84 -10.76 -4.45
C VAL A 35 4.12 -11.53 -4.14
N ARG A 36 3.97 -12.81 -3.79
CA ARG A 36 5.05 -13.73 -3.40
C ARG A 36 5.06 -15.02 -4.20
N ALA A 37 3.97 -15.33 -4.90
CA ALA A 37 3.85 -16.51 -5.74
C ALA A 37 2.93 -16.28 -6.95
N VAL A 38 3.15 -17.06 -7.99
CA VAL A 38 2.23 -17.22 -9.12
C VAL A 38 1.70 -18.65 -9.06
N VAL A 39 0.39 -18.81 -8.89
CA VAL A 39 -0.25 -20.12 -8.75
C VAL A 39 -0.95 -20.47 -10.06
N CYS A 40 -0.51 -21.58 -10.66
CA CYS A 40 -1.05 -22.13 -11.89
C CYS A 40 -2.23 -23.06 -11.57
N HIS A 41 -3.34 -22.92 -12.29
CA HIS A 41 -4.55 -23.73 -12.16
C HIS A 41 -4.98 -24.27 -13.52
N HIS A 42 -5.92 -25.22 -13.50
CA HIS A 42 -6.75 -25.51 -14.66
C HIS A 42 -8.23 -25.38 -14.31
N THR A 43 -9.05 -24.99 -15.29
CA THR A 43 -10.47 -24.67 -15.07
C THR A 43 -11.37 -25.90 -14.87
N ALA A 44 -10.91 -27.10 -15.23
CA ALA A 44 -11.64 -28.37 -15.12
C ALA A 44 -12.99 -28.36 -15.88
N THR A 45 -13.06 -27.57 -16.94
CA THR A 45 -14.24 -27.46 -17.80
C THR A 45 -14.47 -28.73 -18.62
N LEU A 46 -15.73 -29.12 -18.84
CA LEU A 46 -16.04 -30.25 -19.73
C LEU A 46 -16.02 -29.85 -21.22
N ASN A 47 -16.05 -28.55 -21.52
CA ASN A 47 -16.02 -28.06 -22.89
C ASN A 47 -14.59 -28.14 -23.44
N ARG A 48 -14.39 -29.01 -24.44
CA ARG A 48 -13.08 -29.31 -25.04
C ARG A 48 -12.71 -28.39 -26.21
N THR A 49 -13.69 -27.71 -26.80
CA THR A 49 -13.54 -27.04 -28.11
C THR A 49 -13.63 -25.53 -28.03
N ALA A 50 -14.37 -24.96 -27.08
CA ALA A 50 -14.44 -23.53 -26.90
C ALA A 50 -13.11 -22.98 -26.35
N ASP A 51 -12.76 -21.76 -26.73
CA ASP A 51 -11.45 -21.20 -26.42
C ASP A 51 -11.30 -20.77 -24.96
N MET A 52 -12.30 -20.07 -24.40
CA MET A 52 -12.35 -19.62 -23.00
C MET A 52 -13.78 -19.70 -22.41
N PRO A 53 -14.46 -20.86 -22.43
CA PRO A 53 -15.84 -21.01 -21.95
C PRO A 53 -15.99 -20.74 -20.44
N SER A 54 -14.91 -20.87 -19.66
CA SER A 54 -14.91 -20.64 -18.21
C SER A 54 -14.88 -19.16 -17.81
N LEU A 55 -14.77 -18.21 -18.76
CA LEU A 55 -14.54 -16.79 -18.47
C LEU A 55 -15.58 -16.20 -17.50
N ASP A 56 -16.86 -16.45 -17.72
CA ASP A 56 -17.93 -15.95 -16.85
C ASP A 56 -17.82 -16.47 -15.41
N ILE A 57 -17.52 -17.77 -15.26
CA ILE A 57 -17.29 -18.41 -13.96
C ILE A 57 -16.05 -17.82 -13.28
N LEU A 58 -14.99 -17.50 -14.02
CA LEU A 58 -13.81 -16.87 -13.44
C LEU A 58 -14.09 -15.44 -12.95
N ILE A 59 -14.99 -14.72 -13.63
CA ILE A 59 -15.38 -13.35 -13.27
C ILE A 59 -16.34 -13.36 -12.06
N ASN A 60 -17.43 -14.12 -12.17
CA ASN A 60 -18.57 -14.06 -11.24
C ASN A 60 -18.48 -15.11 -10.12
N GLY A 61 -17.69 -16.16 -10.33
CA GLY A 61 -17.59 -17.30 -9.45
C GLY A 61 -18.63 -18.36 -9.74
N ARG A 62 -18.89 -19.18 -8.73
CA ARG A 62 -19.87 -20.26 -8.72
C ARG A 62 -20.68 -20.20 -7.42
N PRO A 63 -21.83 -20.89 -7.32
CA PRO A 63 -22.73 -20.75 -6.16
C PRO A 63 -22.06 -20.97 -4.79
N ASP A 64 -21.07 -21.87 -4.71
CA ASP A 64 -20.29 -22.18 -3.50
C ASP A 64 -19.05 -21.30 -3.31
N LEU A 65 -18.65 -20.50 -4.31
CA LEU A 65 -17.45 -19.69 -4.28
C LEU A 65 -17.58 -18.42 -5.13
N ALA A 66 -17.79 -17.29 -4.47
CA ALA A 66 -17.89 -15.99 -5.14
C ALA A 66 -16.59 -15.61 -5.88
N GLY A 67 -16.73 -15.10 -7.11
CA GLY A 67 -15.63 -14.60 -7.93
C GLY A 67 -15.11 -13.23 -7.48
N PRO A 68 -13.98 -12.75 -8.04
CA PRO A 68 -13.22 -13.40 -9.11
C PRO A 68 -12.42 -14.61 -8.62
N LEU A 69 -12.32 -15.64 -9.46
CA LEU A 69 -11.60 -16.88 -9.18
C LEU A 69 -10.15 -16.88 -9.69
N SER A 70 -9.72 -15.84 -10.39
CA SER A 70 -8.32 -15.66 -10.79
C SER A 70 -8.06 -14.22 -11.22
N HIS A 71 -6.78 -13.84 -11.27
CA HIS A 71 -6.38 -12.53 -11.82
C HIS A 71 -6.32 -12.61 -13.35
N PHE A 72 -5.88 -13.77 -13.87
CA PHE A 72 -5.80 -14.05 -15.31
C PHE A 72 -6.56 -15.31 -15.68
N GLY A 73 -7.21 -15.28 -16.85
CA GLY A 73 -7.65 -16.45 -17.60
C GLY A 73 -6.74 -16.69 -18.80
N LEU A 74 -6.39 -17.94 -19.09
CA LEU A 74 -5.56 -18.30 -20.25
C LEU A 74 -6.31 -19.28 -21.16
N SER A 75 -6.65 -18.83 -22.37
CA SER A 75 -7.43 -19.63 -23.32
C SER A 75 -6.60 -20.74 -23.99
N ARG A 76 -7.27 -21.68 -24.66
CA ARG A 76 -6.62 -22.76 -25.41
C ARG A 76 -5.75 -22.26 -26.57
N SER A 77 -6.12 -21.12 -27.16
CA SER A 77 -5.36 -20.45 -28.23
C SER A 77 -4.21 -19.58 -27.71
N GLY A 78 -4.04 -19.44 -26.39
CA GLY A 78 -2.95 -18.65 -25.78
C GLY A 78 -3.29 -17.18 -25.54
N LYS A 79 -4.57 -16.78 -25.62
CA LYS A 79 -5.02 -15.43 -25.27
C LYS A 79 -5.06 -15.25 -23.75
N VAL A 80 -4.64 -14.08 -23.28
CA VAL A 80 -4.60 -13.74 -21.85
C VAL A 80 -5.73 -12.78 -21.52
N TYR A 81 -6.67 -13.22 -20.68
CA TYR A 81 -7.77 -12.40 -20.17
C TYR A 81 -7.38 -11.83 -18.81
N VAL A 82 -7.37 -10.51 -18.67
CA VAL A 82 -7.11 -9.82 -17.41
C VAL A 82 -8.45 -9.62 -16.70
N ILE A 83 -8.67 -10.35 -15.60
CA ILE A 83 -9.98 -10.50 -14.97
C ILE A 83 -10.13 -9.59 -13.75
N ALA A 84 -9.08 -9.47 -12.94
CA ALA A 84 -9.14 -8.79 -11.66
C ALA A 84 -7.77 -8.25 -11.24
N ALA A 85 -7.78 -7.05 -10.68
CA ALA A 85 -6.61 -6.40 -10.08
C ALA A 85 -6.53 -6.61 -8.55
N GLY A 86 -7.64 -6.96 -7.90
CA GLY A 86 -7.70 -7.24 -6.47
C GLY A 86 -7.58 -8.73 -6.14
N ARG A 87 -7.62 -9.05 -4.84
CA ARG A 87 -7.53 -10.42 -4.30
C ARG A 87 -8.59 -11.34 -4.90
N CYS A 88 -8.15 -12.44 -5.49
CA CYS A 88 -9.02 -13.46 -6.09
C CYS A 88 -9.16 -14.72 -5.21
N ASN A 89 -10.28 -15.43 -5.32
CA ASN A 89 -10.57 -16.64 -4.55
C ASN A 89 -10.11 -17.92 -5.27
N HIS A 90 -8.79 -18.15 -5.36
CA HIS A 90 -8.23 -19.22 -6.22
C HIS A 90 -7.49 -20.35 -5.49
N ALA A 91 -6.71 -20.06 -4.43
CA ALA A 91 -5.82 -21.04 -3.80
C ALA A 91 -6.47 -21.85 -2.65
N GLY A 92 -7.50 -21.30 -2.00
CA GLY A 92 -8.12 -21.91 -0.83
C GLY A 92 -7.15 -22.05 0.35
N ALA A 93 -7.23 -23.16 1.10
CA ALA A 93 -6.30 -23.48 2.19
C ALA A 93 -4.93 -23.89 1.65
N VAL A 94 -3.85 -23.26 2.11
CA VAL A 94 -2.49 -23.45 1.56
C VAL A 94 -1.49 -23.88 2.61
N GLN A 95 -0.50 -24.68 2.20
CA GLN A 95 0.54 -25.21 3.10
C GLN A 95 1.47 -24.10 3.61
N ASN A 96 1.65 -23.05 2.81
CA ASN A 96 2.38 -21.86 3.19
C ASN A 96 1.50 -20.62 2.99
N PRO A 97 1.26 -19.81 4.04
CA PRO A 97 0.46 -18.59 3.94
C PRO A 97 0.94 -17.61 2.84
N SER A 98 2.21 -17.65 2.46
CA SER A 98 2.76 -16.82 1.37
C SER A 98 2.25 -17.21 -0.02
N TRP A 99 1.53 -18.33 -0.17
CA TRP A 99 0.94 -18.78 -1.43
C TRP A 99 -0.58 -18.55 -1.48
N GLY A 100 -1.17 -18.08 -0.38
CA GLY A 100 -2.61 -17.86 -0.27
C GLY A 100 -3.09 -16.66 -1.09
N ASN A 101 -4.40 -16.56 -1.25
CA ASN A 101 -5.08 -15.58 -2.11
C ASN A 101 -4.58 -14.13 -1.98
N SER A 102 -4.21 -13.69 -0.77
CA SER A 102 -3.73 -12.31 -0.54
C SER A 102 -2.27 -12.08 -0.93
N HIS A 103 -1.53 -13.14 -1.26
CA HIS A 103 -0.09 -13.16 -1.48
C HIS A 103 0.31 -13.75 -2.84
N SER A 104 -0.65 -14.12 -3.69
CA SER A 104 -0.35 -14.79 -4.96
C SER A 104 -1.23 -14.37 -6.13
N ILE A 105 -0.68 -14.45 -7.34
CA ILE A 105 -1.39 -14.26 -8.59
C ILE A 105 -1.89 -15.61 -9.08
N GLY A 106 -3.21 -15.83 -9.07
CA GLY A 106 -3.84 -16.97 -9.73
C GLY A 106 -3.98 -16.79 -11.25
N ILE A 107 -3.52 -17.80 -12.00
CA ILE A 107 -3.75 -17.95 -13.45
C ILE A 107 -4.57 -19.22 -13.67
N GLU A 108 -5.78 -19.05 -14.21
CA GLU A 108 -6.69 -20.15 -14.55
C GLU A 108 -6.56 -20.45 -16.05
N ALA A 109 -5.91 -21.56 -16.39
CA ALA A 109 -5.71 -21.97 -17.76
C ALA A 109 -6.75 -23.00 -18.19
N GLU A 110 -7.29 -22.80 -19.37
CA GLU A 110 -8.44 -23.52 -19.83
C GLU A 110 -8.08 -24.97 -20.22
N ALA A 111 -8.53 -25.94 -19.41
CA ALA A 111 -8.31 -27.36 -19.65
C ALA A 111 -9.34 -28.24 -18.91
N THR A 112 -9.49 -29.49 -19.36
CA THR A 112 -10.47 -30.43 -18.79
C THR A 112 -10.03 -31.07 -17.47
N GLY A 113 -8.75 -30.96 -17.12
CA GLY A 113 -8.16 -31.57 -15.93
C GLY A 113 -7.98 -33.09 -15.98
N THR A 114 -8.64 -33.77 -16.93
CA THR A 114 -8.58 -35.22 -17.15
C THR A 114 -7.69 -35.60 -18.34
N ASP A 115 -7.56 -34.71 -19.31
CA ASP A 115 -6.65 -34.88 -20.45
C ASP A 115 -5.31 -34.23 -20.12
N ALA A 116 -4.21 -34.99 -20.26
CA ALA A 116 -2.86 -34.47 -20.07
C ALA A 116 -2.37 -33.66 -21.29
N THR A 117 -3.15 -33.61 -22.37
CA THR A 117 -2.79 -32.93 -23.61
C THR A 117 -3.12 -31.44 -23.50
N TRP A 118 -2.09 -30.62 -23.38
CA TRP A 118 -2.18 -29.16 -23.44
C TRP A 118 -1.70 -28.70 -24.82
N PRO A 119 -2.44 -27.83 -25.54
CA PRO A 119 -1.94 -27.21 -26.76
C PRO A 119 -0.61 -26.49 -26.51
N GLU A 120 0.37 -26.72 -27.38
CA GLU A 120 1.70 -26.15 -27.21
C GLU A 120 1.68 -24.61 -27.22
N VAL A 121 0.78 -24.00 -28.00
CA VAL A 121 0.54 -22.55 -27.98
C VAL A 121 0.07 -22.05 -26.61
N GLN A 122 -0.80 -22.81 -25.93
CA GLN A 122 -1.26 -22.49 -24.58
C GLN A 122 -0.11 -22.63 -23.57
N MET A 123 0.68 -23.70 -23.65
CA MET A 123 1.82 -23.91 -22.74
C MET A 123 2.92 -22.87 -22.93
N ALA A 124 3.19 -22.45 -24.16
CA ALA A 124 4.09 -21.35 -24.47
C ALA A 124 3.59 -20.04 -23.88
N ALA A 125 2.31 -19.71 -24.09
CA ALA A 125 1.68 -18.51 -23.55
C ALA A 125 1.69 -18.51 -22.02
N PHE A 126 1.40 -19.65 -21.38
CA PHE A 126 1.43 -19.80 -19.93
C PHE A 126 2.84 -19.53 -19.38
N ALA A 127 3.87 -20.14 -19.99
CA ALA A 127 5.25 -19.94 -19.56
C ALA A 127 5.70 -18.47 -19.72
N GLN A 128 5.33 -17.82 -20.84
CA GLN A 128 5.63 -16.40 -21.08
C GLN A 128 4.93 -15.49 -20.08
N LEU A 129 3.64 -15.73 -19.79
CA LEU A 129 2.90 -14.96 -18.78
C LEU A 129 3.52 -15.12 -17.40
N CYS A 130 3.85 -16.33 -16.98
CA CYS A 130 4.55 -16.57 -15.72
C CYS A 130 5.90 -15.86 -15.66
N ARG A 131 6.69 -15.88 -16.75
CA ARG A 131 7.99 -15.18 -16.85
C ARG A 131 7.85 -13.69 -16.61
N VAL A 132 6.95 -13.01 -17.34
CA VAL A 132 6.79 -11.55 -17.19
C VAL A 132 6.26 -11.16 -15.82
N LEU A 133 5.44 -12.01 -15.19
CA LEU A 133 4.93 -11.78 -13.84
C LEU A 133 6.03 -11.92 -12.79
N ILE A 134 6.85 -12.98 -12.84
CA ILE A 134 7.95 -13.13 -11.89
C ILE A 134 9.02 -12.04 -12.08
N ASP A 135 9.28 -11.60 -13.33
CA ASP A 135 10.14 -10.45 -13.60
C ASP A 135 9.60 -9.16 -12.99
N HIS A 136 8.31 -8.89 -13.23
CA HIS A 136 7.68 -7.68 -12.75
C HIS A 136 7.64 -7.60 -11.22
N PHE A 137 7.36 -8.71 -10.54
CA PHE A 137 7.30 -8.77 -9.08
C PHE A 137 8.64 -9.09 -8.39
N GLY A 138 9.72 -9.29 -9.16
CA GLY A 138 11.05 -9.61 -8.62
C GLY A 138 11.10 -10.96 -7.90
N LEU A 139 10.40 -11.96 -8.43
CA LEU A 139 10.33 -13.32 -7.90
C LEU A 139 11.25 -14.26 -8.67
N SER A 140 11.75 -15.31 -8.00
CA SER A 140 12.45 -16.41 -8.67
C SER A 140 11.44 -17.39 -9.30
N VAL A 141 11.90 -18.19 -10.26
CA VAL A 141 11.06 -19.22 -10.91
C VAL A 141 10.49 -20.26 -9.93
N SER A 142 11.14 -20.46 -8.79
CA SER A 142 10.64 -21.32 -7.70
C SER A 142 9.34 -20.81 -7.07
N ALA A 143 8.97 -19.55 -7.30
CA ALA A 143 7.70 -18.97 -6.86
C ALA A 143 6.53 -19.28 -7.81
N VAL A 144 6.78 -19.97 -8.93
CA VAL A 144 5.74 -20.49 -9.82
C VAL A 144 5.34 -21.89 -9.37
N LEU A 145 4.12 -22.02 -8.85
CA LEU A 145 3.65 -23.21 -8.15
C LEU A 145 2.35 -23.72 -8.77
N GLY A 146 2.15 -25.03 -8.78
CA GLY A 146 0.84 -25.60 -9.12
C GLY A 146 -0.12 -25.50 -7.94
N HIS A 147 -1.43 -25.45 -8.17
CA HIS A 147 -2.40 -25.51 -7.07
C HIS A 147 -2.22 -26.76 -6.19
N LYS A 148 -1.85 -27.89 -6.80
CA LYS A 148 -1.47 -29.15 -6.14
C LYS A 148 -0.24 -29.03 -5.25
N ASP A 149 0.70 -28.15 -5.60
CA ASP A 149 1.92 -27.90 -4.82
C ASP A 149 1.60 -27.03 -3.58
N VAL A 150 0.60 -26.14 -3.69
CA VAL A 150 0.28 -25.18 -2.62
C VAL A 150 -0.82 -25.65 -1.68
N ALA A 151 -1.72 -26.52 -2.13
CA ALA A 151 -2.94 -26.89 -1.40
C ALA A 151 -2.65 -27.63 -0.10
N ASP A 152 -3.39 -27.27 0.96
CA ASP A 152 -3.40 -27.92 2.27
C ASP A 152 -4.79 -28.53 2.57
N PRO A 153 -4.89 -29.80 3.00
CA PRO A 153 -3.80 -30.78 3.05
C PRO A 153 -3.23 -31.09 1.66
N PRO A 154 -1.96 -31.53 1.55
CA PRO A 154 -1.39 -32.04 0.30
C PRO A 154 -2.31 -33.10 -0.33
N GLY A 155 -2.50 -33.04 -1.65
CA GLY A 155 -3.40 -33.93 -2.39
C GLY A 155 -4.87 -33.49 -2.44
N ARG A 156 -5.27 -32.43 -1.71
CA ARG A 156 -6.62 -31.82 -1.84
C ARG A 156 -6.91 -31.32 -3.25
N LYS A 157 -5.87 -30.91 -3.97
CA LYS A 157 -5.93 -30.36 -5.34
C LYS A 157 -4.97 -31.11 -6.23
N ILE A 158 -5.41 -31.31 -7.48
CA ILE A 158 -4.67 -32.04 -8.51
C ILE A 158 -4.20 -31.14 -9.64
N ASP A 159 -4.71 -29.91 -9.70
CA ASP A 159 -4.44 -28.94 -10.75
C ASP A 159 -3.12 -28.18 -10.51
N PRO A 160 -2.40 -27.77 -11.57
CA PRO A 160 -2.58 -28.17 -12.95
C PRO A 160 -2.07 -29.61 -13.14
N ASN A 161 -2.59 -30.31 -14.16
CA ASN A 161 -2.29 -31.72 -14.39
C ASN A 161 -1.01 -31.96 -15.22
N PHE A 162 -0.19 -30.93 -15.44
CA PHE A 162 1.15 -31.04 -16.06
C PHE A 162 2.29 -31.07 -15.03
N ASP A 163 3.48 -31.46 -15.46
CA ASP A 163 4.67 -31.54 -14.60
C ASP A 163 5.24 -30.15 -14.27
N MET A 164 5.14 -29.75 -12.99
CA MET A 164 5.57 -28.43 -12.54
C MET A 164 7.09 -28.20 -12.59
N PRO A 165 7.95 -29.19 -12.25
CA PRO A 165 9.41 -29.08 -12.48
C PRO A 165 9.78 -28.79 -13.94
N ALA A 166 9.24 -29.55 -14.90
CA ALA A 166 9.46 -29.34 -16.33
C ALA A 166 8.93 -27.97 -16.77
N PHE A 167 7.77 -27.56 -16.27
CA PHE A 167 7.21 -26.24 -16.57
C PHE A 167 8.08 -25.09 -16.04
N ARG A 168 8.62 -25.21 -14.82
CA ARG A 168 9.59 -24.23 -14.28
C ARG A 168 10.90 -24.20 -15.07
N ALA A 169 11.38 -25.35 -15.55
CA ALA A 169 12.53 -25.40 -16.46
C ALA A 169 12.24 -24.65 -17.77
N ARG A 170 11.05 -24.83 -18.35
CA ARG A 170 10.59 -24.09 -19.53
C ARG A 170 10.56 -22.57 -19.31
N ILE A 171 10.05 -22.10 -18.17
CA ILE A 171 10.06 -20.67 -17.81
C ILE A 171 11.49 -20.14 -17.65
N SER A 172 12.40 -20.97 -17.11
CA SER A 172 13.80 -20.58 -16.88
C SER A 172 14.58 -20.45 -18.19
N ALA A 173 14.21 -21.20 -19.22
CA ALA A 173 14.83 -21.14 -20.55
C ALA A 173 14.42 -19.89 -21.36
N LEU A 174 13.38 -19.16 -20.93
CA LEU A 174 12.98 -17.89 -21.56
C LEU A 174 13.99 -16.80 -21.17
N SER A 175 14.89 -16.45 -22.10
CA SER A 175 15.82 -15.31 -21.98
C SER A 175 15.06 -14.00 -22.17
N GLY A 176 15.48 -12.92 -21.51
CA GLY A 176 14.81 -11.62 -21.56
C GLY A 176 14.63 -11.13 -23.01
N THR A 177 13.37 -10.94 -23.40
CA THR A 177 12.78 -10.63 -24.73
C THR A 177 12.25 -11.87 -25.49
N PRO A 178 10.93 -11.94 -25.85
CA PRO A 178 10.35 -13.12 -26.47
C PRO A 178 10.83 -13.34 -27.91
N ALA A 179 11.02 -14.61 -28.29
CA ALA A 179 11.02 -15.02 -29.69
C ALA A 179 9.60 -14.83 -30.29
N PRO A 180 9.47 -14.51 -31.60
CA PRO A 180 8.18 -14.33 -32.24
C PRO A 180 7.35 -15.62 -32.19
N ALA A 181 6.05 -15.49 -31.87
CA ALA A 181 5.11 -16.60 -31.84
C ALA A 181 4.95 -17.23 -33.25
N PRO A 182 4.80 -18.56 -33.37
CA PRO A 182 4.47 -19.20 -34.63
C PRO A 182 3.05 -18.79 -35.08
N THR A 183 2.93 -18.40 -36.35
CA THR A 183 1.68 -17.99 -37.00
C THR A 183 0.63 -19.11 -36.96
N PRO A 184 -0.58 -18.90 -36.43
CA PRO A 184 -1.66 -19.85 -36.57
C PRO A 184 -2.18 -19.89 -38.02
N THR A 185 -2.35 -21.10 -38.55
CA THR A 185 -2.94 -21.39 -39.86
C THR A 185 -4.38 -20.86 -39.93
N PRO A 186 -4.81 -20.20 -41.03
CA PRO A 186 -6.14 -19.61 -41.12
C PRO A 186 -7.23 -20.68 -41.28
N VAL A 187 -8.30 -20.57 -40.47
CA VAL A 187 -9.60 -21.22 -40.69
C VAL A 187 -10.43 -20.29 -41.59
N PRO A 188 -11.12 -20.79 -42.63
CA PRO A 188 -11.79 -19.96 -43.64
C PRO A 188 -12.98 -19.16 -43.09
N THR A 189 -13.05 -17.89 -43.47
CA THR A 189 -14.08 -16.91 -43.10
C THR A 189 -15.39 -17.13 -43.91
N PRO A 190 -16.58 -17.13 -43.29
CA PRO A 190 -17.84 -16.96 -44.01
C PRO A 190 -18.08 -15.49 -44.39
N ALA A 191 -18.67 -15.27 -45.57
CA ALA A 191 -18.83 -13.99 -46.25
C ALA A 191 -19.58 -12.90 -45.45
N PRO A 192 -19.28 -11.60 -45.67
CA PRO A 192 -19.90 -10.49 -44.95
C PRO A 192 -21.33 -10.20 -45.44
N ALA A 193 -22.23 -9.91 -44.50
CA ALA A 193 -23.56 -9.36 -44.73
C ALA A 193 -23.49 -7.82 -44.97
N PRO A 194 -24.44 -7.22 -45.71
CA PRO A 194 -24.36 -5.82 -46.14
C PRO A 194 -24.67 -4.82 -45.01
N ALA A 195 -24.09 -3.63 -45.12
CA ALA A 195 -24.17 -2.55 -44.14
C ALA A 195 -25.57 -1.90 -44.05
N PRO A 196 -26.03 -1.49 -42.85
CA PRO A 196 -27.24 -0.69 -42.69
C PRO A 196 -26.97 0.80 -42.98
N ALA A 197 -28.02 1.46 -43.48
CA ALA A 197 -28.08 2.86 -43.93
C ALA A 197 -27.93 3.90 -42.79
N PRO A 198 -27.57 5.17 -43.10
CA PRO A 198 -27.31 6.19 -42.07
C PRO A 198 -28.59 6.73 -41.44
N ALA A 199 -28.56 6.94 -40.12
CA ALA A 199 -29.62 7.56 -39.33
C ALA A 199 -29.54 9.11 -39.37
N PRO A 200 -30.67 9.82 -39.22
CA PRO A 200 -30.74 11.27 -39.39
C PRO A 200 -30.19 12.05 -38.17
N SER A 201 -29.61 13.20 -38.45
CA SER A 201 -29.11 14.17 -37.47
C SER A 201 -30.24 14.82 -36.67
N SER A 202 -30.09 14.91 -35.35
CA SER A 202 -30.89 15.78 -34.50
C SER A 202 -30.04 16.38 -33.36
N PRO A 203 -30.34 17.61 -32.88
CA PRO A 203 -29.33 18.59 -32.51
C PRO A 203 -29.41 19.01 -31.04
N TRP A 204 -28.75 18.33 -30.11
CA TRP A 204 -28.63 18.83 -28.72
C TRP A 204 -27.37 18.30 -28.05
N LEU A 205 -26.34 19.14 -27.90
CA LEU A 205 -25.44 19.24 -26.73
C LEU A 205 -24.30 20.24 -27.04
N SER A 206 -24.69 21.52 -26.93
CA SER A 206 -23.81 22.64 -26.64
C SER A 206 -23.22 22.53 -25.22
N TRP A 207 -21.94 22.86 -25.07
CA TRP A 207 -21.24 22.92 -23.79
C TRP A 207 -21.51 24.25 -23.07
N PRO A 208 -21.87 24.28 -21.77
CA PRO A 208 -21.98 25.52 -21.00
C PRO A 208 -20.61 26.12 -20.65
N SER A 209 -20.44 27.39 -20.97
CA SER A 209 -19.25 28.22 -20.79
C SER A 209 -19.20 28.91 -19.41
N TRP A 210 -18.44 28.36 -18.45
CA TRP A 210 -18.09 29.06 -17.20
C TRP A 210 -16.85 28.47 -16.49
N LEU A 211 -15.82 28.15 -17.27
CA LEU A 211 -14.45 28.02 -16.75
C LEU A 211 -13.71 29.37 -16.93
N PRO A 212 -13.13 29.95 -15.86
CA PRO A 212 -12.28 31.13 -15.95
C PRO A 212 -11.00 30.82 -16.75
N SER A 213 -10.72 31.68 -17.73
CA SER A 213 -9.54 31.71 -18.57
C SER A 213 -8.23 31.82 -17.76
N MET A 214 -7.32 30.86 -17.91
CA MET A 214 -5.91 31.06 -17.51
C MET A 214 -5.11 31.69 -18.67
N PRO A 215 -4.21 32.66 -18.39
CA PRO A 215 -3.69 33.59 -19.38
C PRO A 215 -2.29 33.17 -19.84
N TRP A 216 -2.21 32.55 -21.02
CA TRP A 216 -1.00 32.54 -21.88
C TRP A 216 -1.31 32.17 -23.33
N TYR A 217 -2.51 32.50 -23.81
CA TYR A 217 -2.85 32.41 -25.23
C TYR A 217 -3.60 33.68 -25.65
N GLU A 218 -2.89 34.80 -25.68
CA GLU A 218 -3.34 35.97 -26.42
C GLU A 218 -2.92 35.80 -27.87
N GLY A 219 -3.88 35.34 -28.68
CA GLY A 219 -3.85 35.54 -30.12
C GLY A 219 -4.32 36.95 -30.43
N GLU A 220 -3.39 37.86 -30.71
CA GLU A 220 -3.73 39.12 -31.38
C GLU A 220 -4.21 38.85 -32.80
N SER A 221 -5.28 39.58 -33.13
CA SER A 221 -5.93 39.67 -34.42
C SER A 221 -4.97 39.97 -35.57
N MET A 222 -5.16 39.26 -36.69
CA MET A 222 -4.62 39.66 -37.98
C MET A 222 -5.15 41.05 -38.39
N ASN A 223 -4.22 41.99 -38.59
CA ASN A 223 -4.29 43.00 -39.65
C ASN A 223 -2.90 43.62 -39.82
N GLY A 224 -2.28 43.40 -40.98
CA GLY A 224 -1.07 44.13 -41.39
C GLY A 224 -0.01 43.23 -42.01
N ALA A 225 0.27 43.46 -43.29
CA ALA A 225 1.23 42.74 -44.10
C ALA A 225 2.62 42.59 -43.45
N GLY A 226 3.02 41.35 -43.18
CA GLY A 226 4.38 40.97 -42.81
C GLY A 226 4.60 39.55 -43.32
N ALA A 227 5.58 39.39 -44.21
CA ALA A 227 5.86 38.17 -44.94
C ALA A 227 5.86 36.92 -44.04
N ALA A 228 5.05 35.92 -44.41
CA ALA A 228 5.12 34.60 -43.79
C ALA A 228 6.55 34.06 -43.95
N THR A 229 7.24 33.86 -42.81
CA THR A 229 8.50 33.11 -42.78
C THR A 229 8.21 31.75 -43.40
N PRO A 230 8.91 31.34 -44.46
CA PRO A 230 8.60 30.09 -45.13
C PRO A 230 8.81 28.96 -44.11
N VAL A 231 7.78 28.15 -43.92
CA VAL A 231 7.93 26.82 -43.32
C VAL A 231 8.90 26.08 -44.23
N VAL A 232 10.14 25.97 -43.78
CA VAL A 232 11.19 25.21 -44.45
C VAL A 232 10.68 23.77 -44.52
N ARG A 233 10.30 23.32 -45.73
CA ARG A 233 10.14 21.89 -46.01
C ARG A 233 11.40 21.18 -45.49
N PRO A 234 11.29 20.04 -44.78
CA PRO A 234 12.48 19.30 -44.37
C PRO A 234 13.31 19.07 -45.63
N GLY A 235 14.50 19.68 -45.65
CA GLY A 235 15.38 19.60 -46.80
C GLY A 235 15.62 18.15 -47.17
N THR A 236 15.89 17.91 -48.45
CA THR A 236 16.51 16.67 -48.95
C THR A 236 17.49 16.10 -47.91
N PRO A 237 17.44 14.78 -47.61
CA PRO A 237 18.29 14.18 -46.59
C PRO A 237 19.74 14.60 -46.85
N ARG A 238 20.37 15.22 -45.85
CA ARG A 238 21.78 15.63 -45.92
C ARG A 238 22.63 14.38 -46.12
N ALA A 239 22.90 14.04 -47.38
CA ALA A 239 23.83 12.99 -47.73
C ALA A 239 25.22 13.39 -47.20
N GLY A 240 25.77 12.58 -46.30
CA GLY A 240 27.16 12.71 -45.82
C GLY A 240 27.37 13.21 -44.38
N GLN A 241 26.33 13.41 -43.56
CA GLN A 241 26.55 13.65 -42.12
C GLN A 241 26.65 12.32 -41.36
N ASP A 242 27.80 12.08 -40.74
CA ASP A 242 27.97 10.99 -39.78
C ASP A 242 26.98 11.18 -38.63
N VAL A 243 26.08 10.21 -38.45
CA VAL A 243 24.99 10.26 -37.48
C VAL A 243 25.50 9.93 -36.08
N LEU A 244 26.63 9.21 -35.96
CA LEU A 244 27.14 8.75 -34.69
C LEU A 244 27.54 9.91 -33.75
N PRO A 245 28.26 10.96 -34.19
CA PRO A 245 28.53 12.12 -33.35
C PRO A 245 27.27 12.84 -32.83
N VAL A 246 26.26 13.00 -33.69
CA VAL A 246 24.99 13.64 -33.33
C VAL A 246 24.21 12.77 -32.33
N TYR A 247 24.23 11.46 -32.52
CA TYR A 247 23.61 10.52 -31.59
C TYR A 247 24.26 10.59 -30.19
N LEU A 248 25.60 10.57 -30.12
CA LEU A 248 26.36 10.58 -28.86
C LEU A 248 26.18 11.88 -28.06
N SER A 249 26.22 13.04 -28.74
CA SER A 249 25.94 14.33 -28.11
C SER A 249 24.49 14.41 -27.62
N GLY A 250 23.53 13.90 -28.40
CA GLY A 250 22.14 13.77 -27.98
C GLY A 250 21.97 12.91 -26.72
N GLN A 251 22.70 11.81 -26.58
CA GLN A 251 22.62 10.98 -25.37
C GLN A 251 23.13 11.70 -24.13
N ALA A 252 24.28 12.37 -24.22
CA ALA A 252 24.84 13.13 -23.10
C ALA A 252 23.90 14.28 -22.68
N LEU A 253 23.37 15.02 -23.66
CA LEU A 253 22.41 16.11 -23.43
C LEU A 253 21.13 15.62 -22.73
N ASN A 254 20.56 14.49 -23.17
CA ASN A 254 19.33 13.94 -22.59
C ASN A 254 19.52 13.60 -21.11
N VAL A 255 20.57 12.88 -20.77
CA VAL A 255 20.85 12.48 -19.38
C VAL A 255 21.13 13.71 -18.50
N ARG A 256 21.86 14.71 -19.03
CA ARG A 256 22.08 15.99 -18.33
C ARG A 256 20.78 16.73 -18.06
N ARG A 257 19.82 16.71 -19.00
CA ARG A 257 18.48 17.26 -18.79
C ARG A 257 17.70 16.50 -17.72
N HIS A 258 17.84 15.18 -17.62
CA HIS A 258 17.24 14.38 -16.55
C HIS A 258 17.80 14.78 -15.17
N LEU A 259 19.13 14.93 -15.05
CA LEU A 259 19.77 15.42 -13.82
C LEU A 259 19.22 16.80 -13.41
N ASN A 260 19.00 17.70 -14.37
CA ASN A 260 18.45 19.03 -14.10
C ASN A 260 16.96 18.99 -13.72
N ALA A 261 16.18 18.08 -14.32
CA ALA A 261 14.77 17.88 -13.99
C ALA A 261 14.59 17.34 -12.56
N LEU A 262 15.51 16.48 -12.10
CA LEU A 262 15.61 15.96 -10.74
C LEU A 262 16.23 16.98 -9.77
N ARG A 263 15.72 18.20 -9.80
CA ARG A 263 16.11 19.28 -8.89
C ARG A 263 15.56 19.04 -7.48
N ASP A 264 16.07 19.82 -6.54
CA ASP A 264 15.53 19.89 -5.20
C ASP A 264 14.11 20.46 -5.21
N PHE A 265 13.32 20.00 -4.25
CA PHE A 265 12.00 20.52 -3.99
C PHE A 265 12.08 21.91 -3.38
N ARG A 266 11.13 22.77 -3.76
CA ARG A 266 10.92 24.09 -3.16
C ARG A 266 9.62 24.04 -2.38
N ARG A 267 9.64 24.51 -1.14
CA ARG A 267 8.47 24.42 -0.25
C ARG A 267 7.21 25.09 -0.82
N ASP A 268 7.36 26.18 -1.56
CA ASP A 268 6.27 26.94 -2.18
C ASP A 268 5.57 26.18 -3.32
N GLU A 269 6.19 25.14 -3.88
CA GLU A 269 5.57 24.34 -4.95
C GLU A 269 4.46 23.40 -4.45
N PHE A 270 4.34 23.23 -3.13
CA PHE A 270 3.31 22.41 -2.49
C PHE A 270 2.19 23.24 -1.83
N GLY A 271 1.97 24.45 -2.36
CA GLY A 271 0.89 25.35 -1.94
C GLY A 271 1.33 26.44 -0.97
N SER A 272 0.45 27.42 -0.79
CA SER A 272 0.63 28.56 0.13
C SER A 272 -0.09 28.38 1.47
N GLN A 273 -0.93 27.35 1.60
CA GLN A 273 -1.80 27.08 2.75
C GLN A 273 -1.03 26.52 3.96
N PRO A 274 -1.60 26.56 5.19
CA PRO A 274 -0.99 26.01 6.40
C PRO A 274 -0.60 24.53 6.26
N ALA A 275 -1.40 23.77 5.49
CA ALA A 275 -1.24 22.33 5.27
C ALA A 275 0.01 21.96 4.45
N ARG A 276 0.73 22.92 3.85
CA ARG A 276 1.94 22.61 3.07
C ARG A 276 3.01 21.96 3.96
N PRO A 277 3.89 21.11 3.40
CA PRO A 277 4.99 20.53 4.16
C PRO A 277 5.83 21.59 4.89
N SER A 278 6.29 21.27 6.09
CA SER A 278 7.20 22.16 6.82
C SER A 278 8.56 22.24 6.13
N GLU A 279 9.31 23.30 6.42
CA GLU A 279 10.66 23.48 5.87
C GLU A 279 11.57 22.29 6.21
N GLY A 280 11.46 21.76 7.44
CA GLY A 280 12.21 20.58 7.85
C GLY A 280 11.89 19.33 7.00
N HIS A 281 10.62 19.11 6.63
CA HIS A 281 10.25 17.98 5.77
C HIS A 281 10.89 18.11 4.38
N VAL A 282 10.80 19.29 3.77
CA VAL A 282 11.36 19.56 2.43
C VAL A 282 12.88 19.40 2.45
N GLN A 283 13.55 19.98 3.44
CA GLN A 283 15.01 19.86 3.60
C GLN A 283 15.46 18.41 3.82
N ALA A 284 14.71 17.63 4.59
CA ALA A 284 15.05 16.23 4.84
C ALA A 284 14.94 15.37 3.56
N VAL A 285 13.93 15.62 2.71
CA VAL A 285 13.82 14.96 1.41
C VAL A 285 14.91 15.42 0.45
N ASN A 286 15.20 16.72 0.38
CA ASN A 286 16.28 17.24 -0.47
C ASN A 286 17.65 16.68 -0.05
N SER A 287 17.88 16.52 1.26
CA SER A 287 19.10 15.87 1.77
C SER A 287 19.20 14.42 1.30
N LEU A 288 18.09 13.67 1.28
CA LEU A 288 18.05 12.33 0.73
C LEU A 288 18.31 12.32 -0.79
N LEU A 289 17.65 13.19 -1.55
CA LEU A 289 17.85 13.32 -3.00
C LEU A 289 19.30 13.68 -3.34
N ALA A 290 19.96 14.53 -2.55
CA ALA A 290 21.35 14.89 -2.73
C ALA A 290 22.30 13.67 -2.70
N THR A 291 22.00 12.66 -1.87
CA THR A 291 22.80 11.41 -1.82
C THR A 291 22.75 10.59 -3.11
N LEU A 292 21.68 10.74 -3.90
CA LEU A 292 21.49 10.06 -5.18
C LEU A 292 21.96 10.92 -6.36
N ARG A 293 21.73 12.23 -6.28
CA ARG A 293 22.14 13.20 -7.29
C ARG A 293 23.66 13.37 -7.38
N GLY A 294 24.40 13.25 -6.28
CA GLY A 294 25.86 13.38 -6.26
C GLY A 294 26.57 12.37 -7.18
N PRO A 295 26.32 11.05 -7.02
CA PRO A 295 26.81 10.02 -7.94
C PRO A 295 26.33 10.24 -9.38
N LEU A 296 25.05 10.60 -9.58
CA LEU A 296 24.51 10.87 -10.92
C LEU A 296 25.26 12.01 -11.61
N LYS A 297 25.50 13.13 -10.91
CA LYS A 297 26.26 14.27 -11.43
C LYS A 297 27.66 13.85 -11.89
N THR A 298 28.36 13.06 -11.08
CA THR A 298 29.69 12.53 -11.41
C THR A 298 29.67 11.68 -12.68
N VAL A 299 28.69 10.79 -12.83
CA VAL A 299 28.55 9.93 -14.02
C VAL A 299 28.19 10.75 -15.26
N VAL A 300 27.30 11.76 -15.13
CA VAL A 300 26.93 12.66 -16.22
C VAL A 300 28.16 13.44 -16.72
N GLU A 301 28.94 14.04 -15.82
CA GLU A 301 30.17 14.76 -16.21
C GLU A 301 31.19 13.85 -16.91
N ARG A 302 31.27 12.57 -16.52
CA ARG A 302 32.10 11.57 -17.21
C ARG A 302 31.52 11.21 -18.58
N LEU A 303 30.20 11.07 -18.68
CA LEU A 303 29.50 10.79 -19.93
C LEU A 303 29.72 11.92 -20.95
N ASP A 304 29.64 13.19 -20.54
CA ASP A 304 29.90 14.31 -21.44
C ASP A 304 31.32 14.24 -22.01
N ARG A 305 32.33 14.05 -21.15
CA ARG A 305 33.73 13.88 -21.59
C ARG A 305 33.92 12.67 -22.50
N ALA A 306 33.27 11.55 -22.19
CA ALA A 306 33.36 10.33 -22.99
C ALA A 306 32.68 10.50 -24.35
N SER A 307 31.52 11.15 -24.39
CA SER A 307 30.80 11.49 -25.61
C SER A 307 31.59 12.46 -26.47
N ASP A 308 32.24 13.49 -25.90
CA ASP A 308 33.09 14.43 -26.65
C ASP A 308 34.33 13.73 -27.22
N ALA A 309 34.96 12.83 -26.45
CA ALA A 309 36.08 12.03 -26.92
C ALA A 309 35.68 11.06 -28.04
N ALA A 310 34.51 10.44 -27.93
CA ALA A 310 33.97 9.52 -28.94
C ALA A 310 33.54 10.25 -30.23
N GLN A 311 33.05 11.49 -30.12
CA GLN A 311 32.76 12.36 -31.26
C GLN A 311 34.02 12.79 -32.00
N THR A 312 35.05 13.23 -31.27
CA THR A 312 36.29 13.76 -31.87
C THR A 312 37.15 12.67 -32.51
N ARG A 313 37.18 11.47 -31.93
CA ARG A 313 37.94 10.33 -32.47
C ARG A 313 37.18 9.02 -32.19
N PRO A 314 36.24 8.62 -33.05
CA PRO A 314 35.46 7.41 -32.86
C PRO A 314 36.35 6.16 -32.76
N SER A 315 36.12 5.35 -31.73
CA SER A 315 36.67 4.00 -31.59
C SER A 315 35.66 3.15 -30.80
N GLU A 316 35.69 1.84 -31.02
CA GLU A 316 34.82 0.89 -30.31
C GLU A 316 34.90 1.08 -28.78
N SER A 317 36.12 1.26 -28.26
CA SER A 317 36.35 1.51 -26.83
C SER A 317 35.74 2.82 -26.30
N ARG A 318 35.81 3.91 -27.06
CA ARG A 318 35.28 5.22 -26.65
C ARG A 318 33.76 5.26 -26.72
N VAL A 319 33.19 4.67 -27.77
CA VAL A 319 31.73 4.52 -27.91
C VAL A 319 31.20 3.58 -26.83
N GLY A 320 31.88 2.45 -26.58
CA GLY A 320 31.54 1.52 -25.50
C GLY A 320 31.51 2.20 -24.13
N LEU A 321 32.55 2.95 -23.77
CA LEU A 321 32.60 3.70 -22.52
C LEU A 321 31.45 4.71 -22.39
N ALA A 322 31.13 5.45 -23.46
CA ALA A 322 30.00 6.38 -23.45
C ALA A 322 28.66 5.65 -23.24
N MET A 323 28.46 4.48 -23.86
CA MET A 323 27.23 3.69 -23.69
C MET A 323 27.13 3.05 -22.29
N GLU A 324 28.24 2.61 -21.71
CA GLU A 324 28.30 2.11 -20.33
C GLU A 324 27.94 3.22 -19.33
N LEU A 325 28.57 4.40 -19.47
CA LEU A 325 28.28 5.55 -18.60
C LEU A 325 26.84 6.04 -18.75
N LYS A 326 26.28 6.02 -19.96
CA LYS A 326 24.86 6.30 -20.21
C LYS A 326 23.95 5.32 -19.47
N THR A 327 24.27 4.03 -19.52
CA THR A 327 23.49 2.98 -18.82
C THR A 327 23.53 3.21 -17.31
N GLN A 328 24.73 3.42 -16.74
CA GLN A 328 24.90 3.73 -15.33
C GLN A 328 24.14 5.01 -14.93
N ALA A 329 24.16 6.05 -15.76
CA ALA A 329 23.43 7.27 -15.50
C ALA A 329 21.90 7.05 -15.51
N HIS A 330 21.39 6.28 -16.46
CA HIS A 330 19.96 5.91 -16.49
C HIS A 330 19.54 5.12 -15.25
N ASP A 331 20.37 4.21 -14.74
CA ASP A 331 20.09 3.48 -13.51
C ASP A 331 19.97 4.43 -12.31
N LEU A 332 20.89 5.39 -12.21
CA LEU A 332 20.88 6.41 -11.16
C LEU A 332 19.71 7.40 -11.30
N VAL A 333 19.35 7.78 -12.53
CA VAL A 333 18.14 8.58 -12.83
C VAL A 333 16.91 7.85 -12.31
N ARG A 334 16.69 6.58 -12.70
CA ARG A 334 15.54 5.78 -12.23
C ARG A 334 15.48 5.63 -10.72
N ALA A 335 16.64 5.44 -10.07
CA ALA A 335 16.72 5.36 -8.62
C ALA A 335 16.35 6.68 -7.94
N THR A 336 16.79 7.82 -8.50
CA THR A 336 16.49 9.16 -8.00
C THR A 336 15.02 9.53 -8.24
N GLU A 337 14.51 9.29 -9.46
CA GLU A 337 13.10 9.48 -9.85
C GLU A 337 12.16 8.75 -8.89
N ARG A 338 12.44 7.48 -8.57
CA ARG A 338 11.59 6.73 -7.63
C ARG A 338 11.43 7.39 -6.26
N VAL A 339 12.49 8.03 -5.74
CA VAL A 339 12.42 8.78 -4.47
C VAL A 339 11.71 10.11 -4.68
N TRP A 340 12.05 10.81 -5.76
CA TRP A 340 11.46 12.09 -6.14
C TRP A 340 9.94 11.96 -6.32
N ASP A 341 9.47 11.05 -7.17
CA ASP A 341 8.05 10.80 -7.46
C ASP A 341 7.26 10.50 -6.18
N PHE A 342 7.80 9.65 -5.30
CA PHE A 342 7.13 9.30 -4.06
C PHE A 342 6.86 10.52 -3.18
N TYR A 343 7.86 11.40 -2.98
CA TYR A 343 7.67 12.59 -2.15
C TYR A 343 6.94 13.71 -2.87
N PHE A 344 7.07 13.81 -4.20
CA PHE A 344 6.29 14.74 -5.01
C PHE A 344 4.80 14.43 -4.90
N GLU A 345 4.40 13.17 -5.06
CA GLU A 345 3.01 12.73 -4.86
C GLU A 345 2.55 12.98 -3.43
N LEU A 346 3.37 12.58 -2.45
CA LEU A 346 3.03 12.68 -1.02
C LEU A 346 2.83 14.13 -0.56
N PHE A 347 3.74 15.04 -0.92
CA PHE A 347 3.60 16.47 -0.63
C PHE A 347 2.51 17.12 -1.51
N GLY A 348 2.34 16.64 -2.75
CA GLY A 348 1.27 17.06 -3.65
C GLY A 348 -0.13 16.89 -3.08
N GLN A 349 -0.37 15.91 -2.20
CA GLN A 349 -1.67 15.72 -1.54
C GLN A 349 -2.10 16.89 -0.65
N ARG A 350 -1.17 17.79 -0.29
CA ARG A 350 -1.49 19.02 0.44
C ARG A 350 -2.18 20.06 -0.45
N GLN A 351 -2.13 19.87 -1.77
CA GLN A 351 -2.78 20.72 -2.76
C GLN A 351 -4.18 20.17 -3.03
N GLY A 352 -5.21 20.83 -2.50
CA GLY A 352 -6.61 20.52 -2.76
C GLY A 352 -7.43 20.18 -1.51
N ALA A 353 -8.58 19.53 -1.72
CA ALA A 353 -9.59 19.32 -0.69
C ALA A 353 -9.13 18.46 0.50
N PHE A 354 -8.09 17.63 0.33
CA PHE A 354 -7.57 16.76 1.38
C PHE A 354 -6.49 17.43 2.26
N GLY A 355 -5.99 18.60 1.86
CA GLY A 355 -4.89 19.27 2.54
C GLY A 355 -5.20 19.55 4.01
N GLU A 356 -6.35 20.15 4.30
CA GLU A 356 -6.80 20.44 5.67
C GLU A 356 -7.01 19.16 6.51
N TRP A 357 -7.48 18.09 5.88
CA TRP A 357 -7.72 16.83 6.59
C TRP A 357 -6.41 16.15 6.99
N LEU A 358 -5.42 16.20 6.11
CA LEU A 358 -4.11 15.61 6.37
C LEU A 358 -3.29 16.47 7.34
N ASP A 359 -3.41 17.80 7.28
CA ASP A 359 -2.84 18.71 8.30
C ASP A 359 -3.42 18.44 9.69
N ALA A 360 -4.73 18.24 9.79
CA ALA A 360 -5.38 17.83 11.03
C ALA A 360 -4.83 16.51 11.57
N CYS A 361 -4.53 15.54 10.69
CA CYS A 361 -3.88 14.29 11.08
C CYS A 361 -2.43 14.52 11.57
N ASP A 362 -1.66 15.36 10.87
CA ASP A 362 -0.29 15.74 11.28
C ASP A 362 -0.28 16.33 12.69
N ARG A 363 -1.21 17.24 12.97
CA ARG A 363 -1.37 17.88 14.29
C ARG A 363 -1.65 16.87 15.39
N ILE A 364 -2.55 15.92 15.15
CA ILE A 364 -2.81 14.83 16.11
C ILE A 364 -1.54 14.00 16.34
N THR A 365 -0.81 13.64 15.28
CA THR A 365 0.42 12.86 15.44
C THR A 365 1.51 13.62 16.19
N LEU A 366 1.62 14.94 15.95
CA LEU A 366 2.56 15.82 16.64
C LEU A 366 2.18 15.98 18.12
N ASP A 367 0.90 16.18 18.45
CA ASP A 367 0.44 16.26 19.84
C ASP A 367 0.73 14.96 20.60
N CYS A 368 0.56 13.79 19.98
CA CYS A 368 0.99 12.52 20.58
C CYS A 368 2.49 12.50 20.91
N TYR A 369 3.34 12.96 19.98
CA TYR A 369 4.78 13.08 20.19
C TYR A 369 5.11 14.08 21.30
N GLN A 370 4.53 15.27 21.25
CA GLN A 370 4.72 16.31 22.26
C GLN A 370 4.35 15.79 23.65
N HIS A 371 3.18 15.19 23.79
CA HIS A 371 2.74 14.63 25.07
C HIS A 371 3.74 13.61 25.61
N VAL A 372 4.21 12.67 24.79
CA VAL A 372 5.16 11.65 25.24
C VAL A 372 6.50 12.27 25.64
N PHE A 373 7.11 13.07 24.77
CA PHE A 373 8.45 13.60 24.97
C PHE A 373 8.53 14.62 26.11
N MET A 374 7.48 15.42 26.33
CA MET A 374 7.42 16.36 27.46
C MET A 374 7.37 15.67 28.83
N HIS A 375 6.97 14.41 28.91
CA HIS A 375 6.77 13.69 30.17
C HIS A 375 7.81 12.58 30.43
N LEU A 376 8.81 12.44 29.55
CA LEU A 376 9.91 11.50 29.77
C LEU A 376 10.64 11.79 31.10
N GLY A 377 11.28 10.76 31.66
CA GLY A 377 12.15 10.93 32.82
C GLY A 377 13.56 11.43 32.46
N ASN A 378 13.85 11.59 31.17
CA ASN A 378 15.12 12.08 30.65
C ASN A 378 14.90 13.24 29.68
N GLU A 379 15.90 14.11 29.57
CA GLU A 379 15.86 15.22 28.61
C GLU A 379 16.09 14.68 27.19
N ARG A 380 15.06 14.74 26.35
CA ARG A 380 15.13 14.38 24.93
C ARG A 380 14.29 15.34 24.11
N SER A 381 14.87 15.83 23.00
CA SER A 381 14.13 16.64 22.03
C SER A 381 13.23 15.76 21.16
N ILE A 382 12.10 16.32 20.74
CA ILE A 382 11.21 15.68 19.77
C ILE A 382 11.97 15.53 18.44
N PRO A 383 12.04 14.32 17.84
CA PRO A 383 12.73 14.12 16.58
C PRO A 383 12.13 14.97 15.45
N SER A 384 12.96 15.76 14.77
CA SER A 384 12.55 16.56 13.59
C SER A 384 13.06 15.92 12.28
N PRO A 385 12.27 15.90 11.18
CA PRO A 385 10.88 16.38 11.05
C PRO A 385 9.84 15.50 11.75
N PRO A 386 8.72 16.06 12.25
CA PRO A 386 7.70 15.29 12.94
C PRO A 386 7.03 14.25 12.00
N PRO A 387 6.15 13.37 12.52
CA PRO A 387 5.40 12.47 11.66
C PRO A 387 4.58 13.21 10.60
N PHE A 388 4.51 12.62 9.40
CA PHE A 388 3.77 13.18 8.27
C PHE A 388 2.71 12.19 7.79
N CYS A 389 1.45 12.62 7.81
CA CYS A 389 0.30 11.85 7.39
C CYS A 389 0.07 11.97 5.89
N TYR A 390 -0.27 10.86 5.23
CA TYR A 390 -0.69 10.89 3.84
C TYR A 390 -1.79 9.88 3.59
N MET A 391 -2.62 10.18 2.60
CA MET A 391 -3.70 9.30 2.20
C MET A 391 -3.22 8.31 1.16
N ARG A 392 -3.74 7.08 1.24
CA ARG A 392 -3.72 6.13 0.13
C ARG A 392 -5.06 5.40 0.06
N THR A 393 -5.47 5.00 -1.14
CA THR A 393 -6.55 4.04 -1.28
C THR A 393 -6.13 2.70 -0.68
N GLY A 394 -6.99 2.16 0.18
CA GLY A 394 -6.86 0.80 0.71
C GLY A 394 -7.58 0.55 2.02
N PHE A 395 -7.31 -0.59 2.65
CA PHE A 395 -8.10 -1.03 3.81
C PHE A 395 -7.48 -0.68 5.17
N SER A 396 -6.16 -0.83 5.32
CA SER A 396 -5.49 -0.70 6.61
C SER A 396 -4.57 0.51 6.66
N PRO A 397 -4.60 1.27 7.77
CA PRO A 397 -3.53 2.20 8.14
C PRO A 397 -2.18 1.50 8.14
N ALA A 398 -1.12 2.28 7.93
CA ALA A 398 0.24 1.77 8.02
C ALA A 398 1.20 2.88 8.42
N THR A 399 2.26 2.50 9.11
CA THR A 399 3.29 3.42 9.59
C THR A 399 4.66 3.06 9.05
N PHE A 400 5.44 4.08 8.69
CA PHE A 400 6.80 3.91 8.17
C PHE A 400 7.76 4.72 9.02
N ARG A 401 8.70 4.00 9.65
CA ARG A 401 9.65 4.58 10.60
C ARG A 401 10.70 5.41 9.90
N ARG A 402 11.18 6.44 10.59
CA ARG A 402 12.43 7.14 10.23
C ARG A 402 13.61 6.18 10.29
N GLY A 403 14.61 6.36 9.43
CA GLY A 403 15.87 5.62 9.51
C GLY A 403 15.80 4.21 8.95
N ILE A 404 14.63 3.75 8.49
CA ILE A 404 14.43 2.39 7.98
C ILE A 404 14.34 2.41 6.44
N PRO A 405 15.07 1.50 5.75
CA PRO A 405 14.94 1.30 4.31
C PRO A 405 13.52 0.98 3.87
N LEU A 406 12.99 1.74 2.91
CA LEU A 406 11.67 1.49 2.33
C LEU A 406 11.79 0.94 0.92
N ARG A 407 11.10 -0.17 0.62
CA ARG A 407 11.06 -0.74 -0.74
C ARG A 407 10.54 0.27 -1.77
N ARG A 408 9.55 1.09 -1.40
CA ARG A 408 8.99 2.14 -2.27
C ARG A 408 10.03 3.20 -2.66
N LEU A 409 10.99 3.46 -1.78
CA LEU A 409 12.12 4.37 -2.03
C LEU A 409 13.32 3.63 -2.65
N GLY A 410 13.15 2.45 -3.24
CA GLY A 410 14.28 1.68 -3.78
C GLY A 410 15.25 1.20 -2.69
N ARG A 411 14.75 0.94 -1.48
CA ARG A 411 15.51 0.63 -0.25
C ARG A 411 16.33 1.79 0.30
N GLN A 412 16.06 3.02 -0.14
CA GLN A 412 16.58 4.21 0.53
C GLN A 412 15.91 4.41 1.90
N VAL A 413 16.63 5.11 2.79
CA VAL A 413 16.22 5.38 4.16
C VAL A 413 15.15 6.47 4.19
N ASN A 414 14.03 6.18 4.87
CA ASN A 414 12.98 7.18 5.08
C ASN A 414 13.42 8.27 6.09
N PRO A 415 13.35 9.56 5.75
CA PRO A 415 13.93 10.63 6.56
C PRO A 415 13.05 11.08 7.74
N PHE A 416 11.76 10.78 7.76
CA PHE A 416 10.84 11.11 8.87
C PHE A 416 9.70 10.09 8.97
N PRO A 417 9.04 9.96 10.14
CA PRO A 417 7.95 9.01 10.29
C PRO A 417 6.79 9.33 9.34
N LEU A 418 6.22 8.32 8.69
CA LEU A 418 5.03 8.49 7.85
C LEU A 418 3.85 7.72 8.43
N VAL A 419 2.67 8.34 8.45
CA VAL A 419 1.41 7.68 8.83
C VAL A 419 0.48 7.65 7.62
N GLN A 420 0.31 6.46 7.04
CA GLN A 420 -0.58 6.23 5.91
C GLN A 420 -1.99 5.96 6.42
N LEU A 421 -2.95 6.76 5.95
CA LEU A 421 -4.37 6.62 6.30
C LEU A 421 -5.21 6.27 5.07
N PRO A 422 -6.11 5.29 5.16
CA PRO A 422 -7.11 5.06 4.14
C PRO A 422 -8.11 6.21 4.02
N TYR A 423 -8.57 6.51 2.79
CA TYR A 423 -9.61 7.52 2.56
C TYR A 423 -10.85 7.33 3.43
N HIS A 424 -11.33 6.09 3.57
CA HIS A 424 -12.53 5.78 4.36
C HIS A 424 -12.36 6.05 5.87
N ARG A 425 -11.13 6.25 6.36
CA ARG A 425 -10.86 6.70 7.74
C ARG A 425 -10.94 8.22 7.86
N LEU A 426 -10.54 8.94 6.82
CA LEU A 426 -10.65 10.40 6.80
C LEU A 426 -12.10 10.87 6.78
N VAL A 427 -13.01 10.11 6.16
CA VAL A 427 -14.45 10.43 6.18
C VAL A 427 -15.15 10.05 7.49
N ASN A 428 -14.50 9.28 8.38
CA ASN A 428 -15.05 8.79 9.64
C ASN A 428 -14.12 9.11 10.82
N PRO A 429 -13.99 10.39 11.23
CA PRO A 429 -12.98 10.82 12.20
C PRO A 429 -13.14 10.20 13.60
N TRP A 430 -14.34 9.73 13.97
CA TRP A 430 -14.56 8.95 15.20
C TRP A 430 -13.90 7.55 15.20
N THR A 431 -13.35 7.11 14.07
CA THR A 431 -12.54 5.90 13.94
C THR A 431 -11.04 6.18 13.81
N MET A 432 -10.61 7.43 14.01
CA MET A 432 -9.20 7.84 13.93
C MET A 432 -8.36 7.43 15.13
N GLY A 433 -8.87 6.60 16.04
CA GLY A 433 -8.04 5.92 17.05
C GLY A 433 -6.89 5.13 16.42
N ALA A 434 -7.02 4.77 15.13
CA ALA A 434 -5.93 4.24 14.32
C ALA A 434 -4.68 5.14 14.30
N ILE A 435 -4.81 6.48 14.27
CA ILE A 435 -3.64 7.38 14.30
C ILE A 435 -2.84 7.16 15.58
N LEU A 436 -3.53 7.04 16.72
CA LEU A 436 -2.89 6.80 18.01
C LEU A 436 -2.12 5.46 18.00
N HIS A 437 -2.70 4.42 17.41
CA HIS A 437 -2.03 3.14 17.22
C HIS A 437 -0.80 3.25 16.27
N GLU A 438 -0.95 3.87 15.10
CA GLU A 438 0.12 3.95 14.08
C GLU A 438 1.33 4.77 14.55
N VAL A 439 1.09 5.86 15.29
CA VAL A 439 2.15 6.69 15.87
C VAL A 439 2.96 5.90 16.91
N SER A 440 2.31 5.00 17.62
CA SER A 440 2.92 4.21 18.69
C SER A 440 4.04 3.32 18.18
N HIS A 441 3.92 2.78 16.96
CA HIS A 441 5.01 2.01 16.34
C HIS A 441 6.27 2.85 16.11
N ASN A 442 6.13 4.13 15.77
CA ASN A 442 7.29 5.02 15.64
C ASN A 442 7.89 5.33 17.01
N LEU A 443 7.04 5.70 17.98
CA LEU A 443 7.45 5.95 19.36
C LEU A 443 8.19 4.75 19.98
N GLN A 444 7.75 3.51 19.74
CA GLN A 444 8.42 2.33 20.28
C GLN A 444 9.90 2.28 19.90
N ASN A 445 10.25 2.69 18.68
CA ASN A 445 11.63 2.64 18.19
C ASN A 445 12.42 3.87 18.64
N GLU A 446 11.81 5.06 18.59
CA GLU A 446 12.49 6.29 19.00
C GLU A 446 12.75 6.34 20.52
N LEU A 447 11.93 5.64 21.30
CA LEU A 447 12.12 5.44 22.72
C LEU A 447 13.00 4.23 23.05
N GLN A 448 13.52 3.51 22.05
CA GLN A 448 14.40 2.34 22.21
C GLN A 448 13.76 1.20 23.01
N LEU A 449 12.48 0.94 22.76
CA LEU A 449 11.66 -0.04 23.47
C LEU A 449 11.46 -1.35 22.69
N GLU A 450 12.01 -1.45 21.47
CA GLU A 450 11.81 -2.58 20.57
C GLU A 450 12.40 -3.90 21.09
N GLN A 451 13.42 -3.84 21.95
CA GLN A 451 13.97 -5.01 22.65
C GLN A 451 13.48 -5.11 24.09
N ALA A 452 13.31 -3.98 24.78
CA ALA A 452 12.96 -3.97 26.19
C ALA A 452 11.53 -4.47 26.46
N VAL A 453 10.56 -4.09 25.62
CA VAL A 453 9.16 -4.50 25.76
C VAL A 453 8.97 -6.01 25.60
N PRO A 454 9.43 -6.67 24.51
CA PRO A 454 9.28 -8.12 24.40
C PRO A 454 10.01 -8.90 25.51
N SER A 455 11.17 -8.43 25.97
CA SER A 455 11.87 -9.01 27.13
C SER A 455 11.07 -8.88 28.42
N SER A 456 10.45 -7.72 28.66
CA SER A 456 9.56 -7.51 29.81
C SER A 456 8.36 -8.45 29.77
N ILE A 457 7.71 -8.59 28.61
CA ILE A 457 6.59 -9.53 28.42
C ILE A 457 7.03 -10.96 28.73
N ALA A 458 8.18 -11.40 28.20
CA ALA A 458 8.70 -12.73 28.44
C ALA A 458 8.96 -12.99 29.94
N SER A 459 9.58 -12.05 30.64
CA SER A 459 9.84 -12.16 32.09
C SER A 459 8.55 -12.29 32.89
N ARG A 460 7.61 -11.36 32.66
CA ARG A 460 6.33 -11.34 33.40
C ARG A 460 5.48 -12.57 33.16
N LEU A 461 5.45 -13.09 31.93
CA LEU A 461 4.71 -14.31 31.62
C LEU A 461 5.36 -15.55 32.26
N ARG A 462 6.70 -15.60 32.33
CA ARG A 462 7.41 -16.66 33.05
C ARG A 462 7.17 -16.61 34.55
N GLU A 463 7.27 -15.43 35.16
CA GLU A 463 6.94 -15.18 36.58
C GLU A 463 5.49 -15.59 36.88
N ALA A 464 4.58 -15.32 35.95
CA ALA A 464 3.18 -15.73 36.06
C ALA A 464 2.96 -17.23 35.78
N GLY A 465 4.00 -18.05 35.57
CA GLY A 465 3.90 -19.50 35.36
C GLY A 465 3.20 -19.88 34.05
N ILE A 466 3.30 -19.05 33.01
CA ILE A 466 2.71 -19.31 31.69
C ILE A 466 3.63 -20.23 30.88
N PRO A 467 3.10 -21.30 30.24
CA PRO A 467 3.92 -22.19 29.43
C PRO A 467 4.62 -21.47 28.28
N GLU A 468 5.88 -21.81 28.02
CA GLU A 468 6.72 -21.18 27.00
C GLU A 468 6.08 -21.10 25.60
N PRO A 469 5.38 -22.13 25.09
CA PRO A 469 4.71 -22.03 23.79
C PRO A 469 3.65 -20.92 23.73
N VAL A 470 2.95 -20.67 24.84
CA VAL A 470 1.97 -19.59 24.94
C VAL A 470 2.67 -18.24 25.13
N ALA A 471 3.68 -18.18 26.00
CA ALA A 471 4.45 -16.96 26.23
C ALA A 471 5.10 -16.44 24.94
N SER A 472 5.68 -17.33 24.12
CA SER A 472 6.31 -16.97 22.84
C SER A 472 5.34 -16.33 21.84
N VAL A 473 4.05 -16.67 21.90
CA VAL A 473 3.01 -16.06 21.04
C VAL A 473 2.76 -14.61 21.48
N TRP A 474 2.58 -14.38 22.78
CA TRP A 474 2.41 -13.03 23.34
C TRP A 474 3.63 -12.13 23.10
N VAL A 475 4.85 -12.69 23.24
CA VAL A 475 6.10 -11.97 22.93
C VAL A 475 6.18 -11.61 21.44
N ARG A 476 5.77 -12.51 20.54
CA ARG A 476 5.74 -12.24 19.09
C ARG A 476 4.80 -11.09 18.74
N TRP A 477 3.71 -10.94 19.49
CA TRP A 477 2.70 -9.91 19.30
C TRP A 477 3.06 -8.54 19.89
N ASN A 478 4.26 -8.39 20.48
CA ASN A 478 4.64 -7.20 21.25
C ASN A 478 4.40 -5.85 20.55
N ARG A 479 4.64 -5.74 19.23
CA ARG A 479 4.50 -4.47 18.51
C ARG A 479 3.05 -4.00 18.45
N GLU A 480 2.15 -4.92 18.16
CA GLU A 480 0.72 -4.64 18.06
C GLU A 480 0.10 -4.44 19.43
N ILE A 481 0.55 -5.21 20.43
CA ILE A 481 0.18 -4.98 21.83
C ILE A 481 0.63 -3.58 22.27
N PHE A 482 1.87 -3.19 21.98
CA PHE A 482 2.38 -1.86 22.30
C PHE A 482 1.55 -0.76 21.64
N GLY A 483 1.21 -0.93 20.35
CA GLY A 483 0.34 -0.01 19.62
C GLY A 483 -1.04 0.15 20.27
N ASP A 484 -1.67 -0.95 20.68
CA ASP A 484 -2.97 -0.91 21.37
C ASP A 484 -2.88 -0.27 22.76
N MET A 485 -1.83 -0.59 23.52
CA MET A 485 -1.65 -0.04 24.87
C MET A 485 -1.38 1.46 24.84
N VAL A 486 -0.47 1.93 23.99
CA VAL A 486 -0.20 3.37 23.84
C VAL A 486 -1.41 4.09 23.25
N GLY A 487 -2.10 3.50 22.27
CA GLY A 487 -3.36 4.04 21.75
C GLY A 487 -4.41 4.24 22.84
N CYS A 488 -4.57 3.26 23.73
CA CYS A 488 -5.47 3.35 24.89
C CYS A 488 -4.99 4.39 25.91
N LEU A 489 -3.69 4.49 26.21
CA LEU A 489 -3.14 5.52 27.10
C LEU A 489 -3.28 6.94 26.53
N LEU A 490 -3.27 7.11 25.20
CA LEU A 490 -3.42 8.41 24.54
C LEU A 490 -4.88 8.83 24.39
N GLY A 491 -5.77 7.89 24.07
CA GLY A 491 -7.16 8.17 23.66
C GLY A 491 -8.24 7.68 24.62
N GLY A 492 -7.88 6.92 25.65
CA GLY A 492 -8.80 6.40 26.66
C GLY A 492 -9.94 5.58 26.08
N GLU A 493 -11.16 5.89 26.52
CA GLU A 493 -12.38 5.18 26.13
C GLU A 493 -12.59 5.14 24.61
N ALA A 494 -12.40 6.29 23.96
CA ALA A 494 -12.65 6.44 22.53
C ALA A 494 -11.72 5.56 21.68
N PHE A 495 -10.51 5.28 22.17
CA PHE A 495 -9.60 4.34 21.51
C PHE A 495 -10.17 2.92 21.52
N VAL A 496 -10.67 2.45 22.66
CA VAL A 496 -11.25 1.09 22.78
C VAL A 496 -12.46 0.93 21.86
N ALA A 497 -13.33 1.93 21.82
CA ALA A 497 -14.47 1.96 20.90
C ALA A 497 -14.02 1.94 19.42
N SER A 498 -13.05 2.79 19.06
CA SER A 498 -12.48 2.84 17.72
C SER A 498 -11.79 1.51 17.33
N LEU A 499 -11.14 0.84 18.28
CA LEU A 499 -10.50 -0.46 18.06
C LEU A 499 -11.56 -1.52 17.75
N MET A 500 -12.65 -1.55 18.53
CA MET A 500 -13.78 -2.46 18.31
C MET A 500 -14.43 -2.26 16.93
N ASP A 501 -14.57 -1.01 16.44
CA ASP A 501 -15.10 -0.74 15.09
C ASP A 501 -14.20 -1.31 13.98
N VAL A 502 -12.88 -1.30 14.20
CA VAL A 502 -11.91 -1.78 13.20
C VAL A 502 -11.89 -3.30 13.15
N ILE A 503 -11.85 -3.94 14.32
CA ILE A 503 -11.58 -5.37 14.45
C ILE A 503 -12.86 -6.21 14.62
N GLY A 504 -14.00 -5.57 14.85
CA GLY A 504 -15.33 -6.19 14.90
C GLY A 504 -15.75 -6.73 13.54
N ARG A 505 -15.54 -8.03 13.33
CA ARG A 505 -15.85 -8.75 12.10
C ARG A 505 -16.60 -10.05 12.40
N THR A 506 -16.76 -10.91 11.40
CA THR A 506 -17.38 -12.24 11.60
C THR A 506 -16.58 -13.07 12.61
N SER A 507 -17.22 -14.01 13.31
CA SER A 507 -16.55 -14.86 14.30
C SER A 507 -15.31 -15.56 13.73
N ALA A 508 -15.36 -16.03 12.48
CA ALA A 508 -14.23 -16.66 11.81
C ALA A 508 -13.01 -15.72 11.67
N GLN A 509 -13.24 -14.43 11.41
CA GLN A 509 -12.17 -13.43 11.29
C GLN A 509 -11.69 -12.98 12.67
N SER A 510 -12.61 -12.73 13.62
CA SER A 510 -12.25 -12.20 14.94
C SER A 510 -11.56 -13.22 15.85
N LEU A 511 -11.91 -14.51 15.71
CA LEU A 511 -11.30 -15.63 16.42
C LEU A 511 -10.21 -16.33 15.62
N GLY A 512 -9.95 -15.87 14.39
CA GLY A 512 -8.93 -16.43 13.51
C GLY A 512 -7.53 -16.32 14.13
N TYR A 513 -6.82 -17.43 14.20
CA TYR A 513 -5.44 -17.50 14.70
C TYR A 513 -4.50 -18.04 13.62
N SER A 514 -3.34 -17.40 13.49
CA SER A 514 -2.23 -17.90 12.67
C SER A 514 -0.96 -17.94 13.52
N PRO A 515 -0.26 -19.09 13.63
CA PRO A 515 0.94 -19.21 14.45
C PRO A 515 2.05 -18.22 14.07
N ARG A 516 2.12 -17.81 12.81
CA ARG A 516 3.16 -16.87 12.31
C ARG A 516 2.68 -15.40 12.32
N SER A 517 1.46 -15.14 12.75
CA SER A 517 0.94 -13.78 12.85
C SER A 517 1.72 -12.96 13.87
N VAL A 518 2.02 -11.73 13.50
CA VAL A 518 2.57 -10.71 14.41
C VAL A 518 1.46 -9.93 15.13
N HIS A 519 0.20 -10.16 14.78
CA HIS A 519 -0.96 -9.55 15.43
C HIS A 519 -1.62 -10.51 16.42
N PRO A 520 -1.96 -10.04 17.63
CA PRO A 520 -2.92 -10.74 18.48
C PRO A 520 -4.23 -10.91 17.73
N THR A 521 -4.95 -12.00 18.04
CA THR A 521 -6.28 -12.20 17.47
C THR A 521 -7.19 -11.02 17.85
N PRO A 522 -8.02 -10.52 16.93
CA PRO A 522 -8.98 -9.45 17.23
C PRO A 522 -9.73 -9.64 18.55
N TYR A 523 -10.15 -10.87 18.84
CA TYR A 523 -10.85 -11.21 20.08
C TYR A 523 -10.08 -10.80 21.33
N LEU A 524 -8.81 -11.18 21.47
CA LEU A 524 -7.97 -10.90 22.64
C LEU A 524 -7.56 -9.42 22.75
N ARG A 525 -7.45 -8.69 21.64
CA ARG A 525 -7.06 -7.26 21.61
C ARG A 525 -8.01 -6.38 22.41
N THR A 526 -9.32 -6.62 22.28
CA THR A 526 -10.33 -5.89 23.06
C THR A 526 -10.17 -6.14 24.55
N PHE A 527 -9.96 -7.39 24.99
CA PHE A 527 -9.79 -7.69 26.41
C PHE A 527 -8.51 -7.13 27.02
N LEU A 528 -7.42 -7.04 26.24
CA LEU A 528 -6.21 -6.31 26.64
C LEU A 528 -6.50 -4.82 26.88
N SER A 529 -7.15 -4.18 25.92
CA SER A 529 -7.46 -2.76 25.98
C SER A 529 -8.44 -2.45 27.13
N CYS A 530 -9.43 -3.32 27.37
CA CYS A 530 -10.32 -3.21 28.51
C CYS A 530 -9.60 -3.40 29.85
N GLU A 531 -8.66 -4.33 29.96
CA GLU A 531 -7.89 -4.50 31.21
C GLU A 531 -7.05 -3.25 31.52
N LEU A 532 -6.41 -2.67 30.51
CA LEU A 532 -5.70 -1.40 30.67
C LEU A 532 -6.67 -0.26 31.06
N LEU A 533 -7.80 -0.11 30.34
CA LEU A 533 -8.81 0.90 30.62
C LEU A 533 -9.34 0.81 32.07
N ARG A 534 -9.57 -0.41 32.56
CA ARG A 534 -9.95 -0.68 33.96
C ARG A 534 -8.91 -0.13 34.93
N ARG A 535 -7.63 -0.39 34.69
CA ARG A 535 -6.52 0.09 35.53
C ARG A 535 -6.22 1.58 35.39
N MET A 536 -6.71 2.23 34.34
CA MET A 536 -6.64 3.68 34.15
C MET A 536 -7.70 4.44 34.96
N GLY A 537 -8.59 3.75 35.68
CA GLY A 537 -9.64 4.36 36.50
C GLY A 537 -11.03 4.32 35.87
N PHE A 538 -11.25 3.44 34.88
CA PHE A 538 -12.55 3.29 34.20
C PHE A 538 -13.12 1.87 34.34
N PRO A 539 -13.32 1.35 35.57
CA PRO A 539 -13.69 -0.04 35.78
C PRO A 539 -15.06 -0.43 35.21
N GLU A 540 -16.05 0.45 35.37
CA GLU A 540 -17.42 0.21 34.87
C GLU A 540 -17.46 0.15 33.35
N ARG A 541 -16.86 1.15 32.70
CA ARG A 541 -16.78 1.24 31.25
C ARG A 541 -15.98 0.08 30.63
N ALA A 542 -14.87 -0.31 31.24
CA ALA A 542 -14.12 -1.49 30.83
C ALA A 542 -14.96 -2.78 30.91
N ALA A 543 -15.80 -2.92 31.95
CA ALA A 543 -16.71 -4.04 32.09
C ALA A 543 -17.82 -4.03 31.03
N GLU A 544 -18.32 -2.85 30.65
CA GLU A 544 -19.29 -2.69 29.56
C GLU A 544 -18.74 -3.15 28.22
N TYR A 545 -17.55 -2.66 27.82
CA TYR A 545 -16.91 -3.10 26.57
C TYR A 545 -16.62 -4.60 26.58
N ARG A 546 -16.17 -5.15 27.72
CA ARG A 546 -15.99 -6.61 27.87
C ARG A 546 -17.29 -7.37 27.66
N ARG A 547 -18.40 -6.93 28.28
CA ARG A 547 -19.72 -7.58 28.11
C ARG A 547 -20.20 -7.52 26.66
N ALA A 548 -20.14 -6.33 26.05
CA ALA A 548 -20.53 -6.14 24.65
C ALA A 548 -19.71 -7.04 23.72
N TRP A 549 -18.39 -7.13 23.92
CA TRP A 549 -17.53 -7.97 23.10
C TRP A 549 -17.82 -9.47 23.27
N SER A 550 -18.08 -9.91 24.50
CA SER A 550 -18.49 -11.30 24.76
C SER A 550 -19.86 -11.65 24.16
N GLN A 551 -20.79 -10.69 24.07
CA GLN A 551 -22.09 -10.89 23.41
C GLN A 551 -21.94 -11.04 21.89
N LEU A 552 -21.03 -10.28 21.27
CA LEU A 552 -20.74 -10.40 19.84
C LEU A 552 -20.06 -11.74 19.48
N TYR A 553 -19.32 -12.33 20.43
CA TYR A 553 -18.55 -13.56 20.24
C TYR A 553 -18.75 -14.54 21.41
N PRO A 554 -19.94 -15.15 21.53
CA PRO A 554 -20.32 -15.95 22.71
C PRO A 554 -19.58 -17.29 22.83
N SER A 555 -19.12 -17.86 21.72
CA SER A 555 -18.49 -19.19 21.67
C SER A 555 -17.03 -19.14 21.17
N PRO A 556 -16.09 -18.48 21.89
CA PRO A 556 -14.70 -18.38 21.44
C PRO A 556 -13.98 -19.73 21.37
N ARG A 557 -14.47 -20.74 22.13
CA ARG A 557 -13.93 -22.11 22.14
C ARG A 557 -14.23 -22.91 20.87
N GLU A 558 -15.28 -22.51 20.14
CA GLU A 558 -15.66 -23.13 18.87
C GLU A 558 -14.91 -22.49 17.68
N GLY A 559 -14.20 -21.39 17.92
CA GLY A 559 -13.39 -20.71 16.91
C GLY A 559 -12.01 -21.34 16.70
N ALA A 560 -11.24 -20.75 15.78
CA ALA A 560 -9.88 -21.18 15.46
C ALA A 560 -8.81 -20.80 16.51
N LEU A 561 -9.21 -20.19 17.64
CA LEU A 561 -8.31 -19.73 18.68
C LEU A 561 -7.75 -20.93 19.47
N PRO A 562 -6.42 -21.06 19.65
CA PRO A 562 -5.86 -22.20 20.38
C PRO A 562 -6.43 -22.30 21.82
N PRO A 563 -6.95 -23.46 22.25
CA PRO A 563 -7.57 -23.60 23.57
C PRO A 563 -6.66 -23.21 24.73
N LYS A 564 -5.36 -23.52 24.64
CA LYS A 564 -4.36 -23.13 25.67
C LYS A 564 -4.19 -21.61 25.78
N LEU A 565 -4.31 -20.89 24.67
CA LEU A 565 -4.19 -19.44 24.64
C LEU A 565 -5.41 -18.79 25.30
N LEU A 566 -6.60 -19.31 25.02
CA LEU A 566 -7.84 -18.87 25.65
C LEU A 566 -7.88 -19.21 27.14
N ALA A 567 -7.51 -20.44 27.52
CA ALA A 567 -7.51 -20.90 28.91
C ALA A 567 -6.54 -20.14 29.83
N THR A 568 -5.53 -19.49 29.24
CA THR A 568 -4.55 -18.68 29.99
C THR A 568 -4.80 -17.17 29.83
N ALA A 569 -5.83 -16.75 29.09
CA ALA A 569 -6.10 -15.34 28.79
C ALA A 569 -6.25 -14.49 30.06
N ASP A 570 -6.99 -14.96 31.07
CA ASP A 570 -7.24 -14.23 32.31
C ASP A 570 -5.98 -13.99 33.16
N ARG A 571 -4.93 -14.79 32.97
CA ARG A 571 -3.61 -14.59 33.62
C ARG A 571 -2.64 -13.83 32.73
N THR A 572 -2.64 -14.13 31.44
CA THR A 572 -1.70 -13.53 30.46
C THR A 572 -2.03 -12.06 30.19
N ILE A 573 -3.31 -11.70 30.04
CA ILE A 573 -3.72 -10.31 29.75
C ILE A 573 -3.28 -9.33 30.84
N PRO A 574 -3.59 -9.54 32.14
CA PRO A 574 -3.11 -8.66 33.21
C PRO A 574 -1.58 -8.60 33.29
N ALA A 575 -0.89 -9.73 33.09
CA ALA A 575 0.57 -9.80 33.13
C ALA A 575 1.23 -9.04 31.96
N VAL A 576 0.63 -9.09 30.77
CA VAL A 576 1.09 -8.34 29.59
C VAL A 576 0.85 -6.84 29.77
N VAL A 577 -0.32 -6.44 30.28
CA VAL A 577 -0.61 -5.03 30.61
C VAL A 577 0.40 -4.51 31.64
N GLU A 578 0.70 -5.29 32.68
CA GLU A 578 1.75 -4.99 33.66
C GLU A 578 3.13 -4.82 33.01
N ALA A 579 3.52 -5.77 32.16
CA ALA A 579 4.81 -5.79 31.49
C ALA A 579 5.04 -4.56 30.59
N VAL A 580 3.99 -4.12 29.89
CA VAL A 580 4.08 -3.03 28.91
C VAL A 580 3.86 -1.67 29.55
N CYS A 581 2.86 -1.54 30.43
CA CYS A 581 2.39 -0.23 30.89
C CYS A 581 2.94 0.21 32.24
N TYR A 582 3.28 -0.75 33.12
CA TYR A 582 3.63 -0.49 34.52
C TYR A 582 5.08 -0.86 34.87
N THR A 583 5.80 -1.46 33.94
CA THR A 583 7.24 -1.71 34.08
C THR A 583 8.04 -0.47 33.70
N ARG A 584 9.10 -0.18 34.46
CA ARG A 584 10.00 0.95 34.21
C ARG A 584 11.00 0.62 33.10
N PHE A 585 11.21 1.58 32.20
CA PHE A 585 12.14 1.41 31.07
C PHE A 585 13.19 2.52 31.03
N ASN A 586 14.44 2.16 30.73
CA ASN A 586 15.54 3.12 30.57
C ASN A 586 15.26 4.11 29.42
N GLY A 587 14.65 3.63 28.33
CA GLY A 587 14.23 4.46 27.21
C GLY A 587 13.26 5.59 27.58
N LEU A 588 12.52 5.41 28.68
CA LEU A 588 11.57 6.37 29.25
C LEU A 588 12.17 7.22 30.38
N GLY A 589 13.49 7.12 30.63
CA GLY A 589 14.14 7.80 31.75
C GLY A 589 13.81 7.18 33.10
N GLY A 590 13.66 5.85 33.16
CA GLY A 590 13.37 5.13 34.41
C GLY A 590 11.91 5.20 34.88
N LYS A 591 11.02 5.77 34.05
CA LYS A 591 9.57 5.79 34.27
C LYS A 591 8.88 4.59 33.62
N ALA A 592 7.67 4.28 34.07
CA ALA A 592 6.78 3.37 33.34
C ALA A 592 6.01 4.11 32.24
N LEU A 593 5.47 3.38 31.27
CA LEU A 593 4.70 3.99 30.17
C LEU A 593 3.47 4.75 30.68
N ARG A 594 2.79 4.24 31.71
CA ARG A 594 1.63 4.89 32.36
C ARG A 594 1.98 6.19 33.11
N ASP A 595 3.25 6.39 33.47
CA ASP A 595 3.74 7.62 34.10
C ASP A 595 4.07 8.70 33.05
N VAL A 596 4.46 8.27 31.84
CA VAL A 596 4.78 9.16 30.72
C VAL A 596 3.53 9.53 29.92
N ILE A 597 2.64 8.56 29.72
CA ILE A 597 1.41 8.72 28.94
C ILE A 597 0.24 8.43 29.87
N PHE A 598 -0.54 9.46 30.19
CA PHE A 598 -1.63 9.34 31.14
C PHE A 598 -2.94 9.89 30.59
N PHE A 599 -3.99 9.09 30.75
CA PHE A 599 -5.37 9.46 30.49
C PHE A 599 -6.20 9.10 31.73
N GLU A 600 -6.99 10.06 32.19
CA GLU A 600 -7.66 10.04 33.50
C GLU A 600 -9.12 10.48 33.36
N PRO A 601 -10.00 10.19 34.33
CA PRO A 601 -11.42 10.55 34.25
C PRO A 601 -11.69 12.02 33.93
N ARG A 602 -10.87 12.95 34.43
CA ARG A 602 -10.99 14.38 34.09
C ARG A 602 -10.76 14.69 32.60
N HIS A 603 -9.91 13.92 31.92
CA HIS A 603 -9.69 14.05 30.48
C HIS A 603 -10.88 13.52 29.69
N GLN A 604 -11.55 12.48 30.18
CA GLN A 604 -12.81 12.00 29.60
C GLN A 604 -13.91 13.06 29.72
N SER A 605 -14.06 13.71 30.88
CA SER A 605 -15.01 14.82 31.04
C SER A 605 -14.71 16.01 30.11
N MET A 606 -13.42 16.31 29.90
CA MET A 606 -12.98 17.32 28.94
C MET A 606 -13.38 16.95 27.50
N ILE A 607 -13.22 15.68 27.12
CA ILE A 607 -13.63 15.14 25.82
C ILE A 607 -15.15 15.28 25.61
N GLU A 608 -15.96 14.98 26.62
CA GLU A 608 -17.42 15.06 26.53
C GLU A 608 -17.93 16.51 26.41
N GLU A 609 -17.31 17.45 27.12
CA GLU A 609 -17.56 18.89 26.94
C GLU A 609 -17.15 19.35 25.54
N ALA A 610 -15.94 18.99 25.09
CA ALA A 610 -15.47 19.31 23.76
C ALA A 610 -16.40 18.73 22.69
N GLY A 611 -16.91 17.51 22.85
CA GLY A 611 -17.88 16.89 21.95
C GLY A 611 -19.19 17.66 21.86
N ARG A 612 -19.70 18.16 22.99
CA ARG A 612 -20.90 19.03 23.03
C ARG A 612 -20.70 20.34 22.26
N ARG A 613 -19.52 20.95 22.36
CA ARG A 613 -19.18 22.19 21.63
C ARG A 613 -18.95 21.92 20.14
N LEU A 614 -18.22 20.86 19.83
CA LEU A 614 -17.92 20.42 18.49
C LEU A 614 -19.20 20.13 17.69
N ALA A 615 -20.19 19.47 18.30
CA ALA A 615 -21.50 19.23 17.68
C ALA A 615 -22.23 20.53 17.26
N LYS A 616 -22.06 21.60 18.03
CA LYS A 616 -22.61 22.93 17.74
C LYS A 616 -21.80 23.72 16.70
N GLY A 617 -20.59 23.27 16.36
CA GLY A 617 -19.65 24.00 15.49
C GLY A 617 -18.90 25.13 16.20
N VAL A 618 -18.90 25.12 17.53
CA VAL A 618 -18.18 26.08 18.37
C VAL A 618 -16.81 25.51 18.70
N ASP A 619 -15.84 26.39 19.03
CA ASP A 619 -14.52 26.00 19.50
C ASP A 619 -14.62 24.98 20.66
N PRO A 620 -13.98 23.80 20.54
CA PRO A 620 -13.98 22.79 21.59
C PRO A 620 -13.24 23.22 22.88
N GLY A 621 -12.53 24.35 22.87
CA GLY A 621 -11.80 24.90 24.00
C GLY A 621 -10.35 24.42 24.04
N VAL A 622 -9.61 24.71 25.13
CA VAL A 622 -8.21 24.29 25.27
C VAL A 622 -8.15 22.80 25.61
N VAL A 623 -8.20 21.96 24.56
CA VAL A 623 -8.09 20.51 24.63
C VAL A 623 -6.97 20.03 23.71
N PRO A 624 -6.18 19.01 24.08
CA PRO A 624 -5.19 18.44 23.17
C PRO A 624 -5.80 17.95 21.87
N GLU A 625 -5.07 18.08 20.76
CA GLU A 625 -5.55 17.73 19.41
C GLU A 625 -5.97 16.26 19.35
N ARG A 626 -5.23 15.34 20.00
CA ARG A 626 -5.57 13.91 20.06
C ARG A 626 -6.92 13.64 20.73
N PHE A 627 -7.39 14.51 21.62
CA PHE A 627 -8.68 14.34 22.30
C PHE A 627 -9.87 14.68 21.41
N LEU A 628 -9.67 15.38 20.28
CA LEU A 628 -10.76 15.66 19.35
C LEU A 628 -11.30 14.40 18.67
N ILE A 629 -10.52 13.32 18.58
CA ILE A 629 -11.01 12.00 18.16
C ILE A 629 -12.08 11.49 19.13
N GLY A 630 -11.81 11.58 20.44
CA GLY A 630 -12.77 11.24 21.47
C GLY A 630 -13.97 12.17 21.50
N ALA A 631 -13.74 13.48 21.28
CA ALA A 631 -14.81 14.48 21.27
C ALA A 631 -15.82 14.23 20.16
N VAL A 632 -15.34 13.96 18.93
CA VAL A 632 -16.22 13.68 17.79
C VAL A 632 -16.93 12.32 17.95
N ARG A 633 -16.25 11.32 18.51
CA ARG A 633 -16.86 10.02 18.85
C ARG A 633 -17.97 10.18 19.90
N SER A 634 -17.69 10.86 20.99
CA SER A 634 -18.67 11.13 22.07
C SER A 634 -19.90 11.87 21.54
N ALA A 635 -19.70 12.85 20.66
CA ALA A 635 -20.80 13.56 20.02
C ALA A 635 -21.66 12.67 19.10
N LEU A 636 -21.02 11.75 18.36
CA LEU A 636 -21.70 10.79 17.50
C LEU A 636 -22.51 9.78 18.31
N ASP A 637 -21.89 9.13 19.28
CA ASP A 637 -22.52 8.08 20.10
C ASP A 637 -23.73 8.61 20.88
N GLN A 638 -23.71 9.89 21.23
CA GLN A 638 -24.80 10.59 21.93
C GLN A 638 -25.80 11.27 20.99
N GLY A 639 -25.69 11.08 19.67
CA GLY A 639 -26.61 11.62 18.67
C GLY A 639 -26.70 13.15 18.65
N ARG A 640 -25.60 13.86 18.95
CA ARG A 640 -25.64 15.32 19.17
C ARG A 640 -25.68 16.15 17.88
N ALA A 641 -25.27 15.58 16.76
CA ALA A 641 -25.34 16.18 15.43
C ALA A 641 -25.16 15.11 14.35
N GLU A 642 -25.55 15.43 13.12
CA GLU A 642 -25.36 14.55 11.96
C GLU A 642 -23.89 14.23 11.70
N PRO A 643 -23.55 13.00 11.24
CA PRO A 643 -22.18 12.56 11.00
C PRO A 643 -21.37 13.50 10.10
N GLU A 644 -21.96 14.02 9.01
CA GLU A 644 -21.29 14.95 8.09
C GLU A 644 -20.97 16.29 8.75
N ARG A 645 -21.84 16.78 9.64
CA ARG A 645 -21.61 18.02 10.40
C ARG A 645 -20.48 17.81 11.41
N LEU A 646 -20.49 16.68 12.11
CA LEU A 646 -19.43 16.32 13.06
C LEU A 646 -18.07 16.22 12.37
N MET A 647 -18.01 15.54 11.22
CA MET A 647 -16.79 15.42 10.43
C MET A 647 -16.24 16.77 10.00
N ARG A 648 -17.08 17.63 9.41
CA ARG A 648 -16.68 18.98 9.01
C ARG A 648 -16.18 19.80 10.20
N ASN A 649 -16.90 19.78 11.33
CA ASN A 649 -16.50 20.52 12.52
C ASN A 649 -15.17 20.01 13.08
N PHE A 650 -14.94 18.70 13.09
CA PHE A 650 -13.67 18.10 13.51
C PHE A 650 -12.48 18.67 12.73
N TYR A 651 -12.54 18.66 11.40
CA TYR A 651 -11.44 19.16 10.57
C TYR A 651 -11.26 20.68 10.64
N VAL A 652 -12.36 21.43 10.61
CA VAL A 652 -12.31 22.90 10.72
C VAL A 652 -11.66 23.35 12.04
N GLN A 653 -11.95 22.68 13.16
CA GLN A 653 -11.40 23.05 14.46
C GLN A 653 -9.92 22.67 14.59
N LEU A 654 -9.46 21.58 13.96
CA LEU A 654 -8.05 21.22 13.91
C LEU A 654 -7.24 22.16 13.01
N ALA A 655 -7.82 22.59 11.88
CA ALA A 655 -7.16 23.53 10.96
C ALA A 655 -6.99 24.95 11.54
N ARG A 656 -7.78 25.33 12.55
CA ARG A 656 -7.74 26.65 13.20
C ARG A 656 -6.72 26.77 14.34
N ARG A 657 -6.24 25.65 14.85
CA ARG A 657 -5.17 25.59 15.87
C ARG A 657 -3.82 25.78 15.20
#